data_AF-A0A1Y1UZE4-F1
#
_entry.id   AF-A0A1Y1UZE4-F1
#
_cell.length_a   1.000
_cell.length_b   1.000
_cell.length_c   1.000
_cell.angle_alpha   90.00
_cell.angle_beta   90.00
_cell.angle_gamma   90.00
#
_symmetry.space_group_name_H-M   'P 1'
#
loop_
_entity.id
_entity.type
_entity.pdbx_description
1 polymer ?
#
loop_
_entity_poly.entity_id
_entity_poly.type
_entity_poly.pdbx_seq_one_letter_code
_entity_poly.pdbx_strand_id
1 'polypeptide(L)'
;MKNLGLLFITFVGSAYAADNYFSNSTRAAIFDKTDLKVADLTINLKDDDYKNYFLTYQCMYDTNIRYRVKNEECYSAPWINLDAILEGAEKKSLIKKEDITDAEDLAIYTKKNITMTEFEHLFSTYTNYTMEDIFSSSNNLYTIPLFETDNAGMTLKIDGEEDESTKIKLSIGGKYTKIFEKLGYNIKVKKGEFLERKQLRLRTEAVDPSFLREKLAYDICNVVGLPSLSANYVRVFFNEKYMGLYVLRDAFKSQWIEYTFGEKSTKHLYTCDRKYGDNSYFNCINDDETITEDKDWENFLIRLAETKTREELEEFFDVKTFIKWQALKYLFGSWDHITNAHNQVLYMYHDTSNDRDMWIPLLYDFDSEFGAYKDIKTNRSFDEEALDSPNPLYKLLKLHDDNEELLSYIDEIMRKAFNPGNLFARIDQLKEFLSPYVKEDRTPGEDGRLPGRVKRINVKVEDYFGYDDFIGNSEYTMIKLHKYTSDEIVNTDRIMGLKQWIIERFQFACEYYKFDCSYAEEYLHDYPYETDVIEHEEKNGGCKNSGYPCCVKTKTLVSSDAVGDWGIENNDWCLFETPFDKNSECWSEVLGYSCCKDKKTKVSYVDASGEWGAEHGQWCGITDLQRCPSFGEYKCCEKCKVVYSDGEDWGVEHGNWCSIPYSCAAEIKDPTTTTTTTTTTTTSKVETPIETTIDEEETTDLIEPTSTITFIELTTENVETSMVEETTPVVDSTETIITTVFIEETTPVVDSTETIITTVFIEETSTITIDIEPTTTIVHEESTIVFPEPTTTVDEQETEATTIVSIPTTTVDGQETEATTIVSIPTTTVDGQETEATESSDDDSSSDDEDETMDISDLREITEHDSVEEPTSSIVPERTRTITITSTSIRPIILPTNIINPIISIIDEIEISDDEEVTVSATVEEADSDSSDSESDEGEEFV
;
A
#
# COMPACT_ATOMS: atom_id res chain seq x y z
N MET A 1 22.37 47.51 -22.46
CA MET A 1 23.65 47.14 -21.80
C MET A 1 23.60 47.65 -20.37
N LYS A 2 23.87 46.81 -19.38
CA LYS A 2 23.78 47.09 -17.92
C LYS A 2 22.32 47.44 -17.49
N ASN A 3 21.77 46.87 -16.42
CA ASN A 3 22.41 46.20 -15.29
C ASN A 3 22.24 44.67 -15.30
N LEU A 4 23.20 43.99 -14.68
CA LEU A 4 23.13 42.58 -14.30
C LEU A 4 23.23 42.54 -12.77
N GLY A 5 22.18 42.09 -12.09
CA GLY A 5 22.16 41.98 -10.63
C GLY A 5 23.02 40.80 -10.19
N LEU A 6 24.13 41.07 -9.49
CA LEU A 6 25.05 40.02 -9.05
C LEU A 6 24.66 39.55 -7.65
N LEU A 7 24.11 38.33 -7.53
CA LEU A 7 23.86 37.71 -6.23
C LEU A 7 25.20 37.34 -5.58
N PHE A 8 25.54 37.96 -4.45
CA PHE A 8 26.80 37.67 -3.74
C PHE A 8 26.60 36.52 -2.76
N ILE A 9 26.94 35.31 -3.19
CA ILE A 9 27.03 34.15 -2.30
C ILE A 9 28.32 34.26 -1.48
N THR A 10 28.19 34.37 -0.15
CA THR A 10 29.33 34.37 0.79
C THR A 10 29.33 33.10 1.63
N PHE A 11 29.75 31.98 1.05
CA PHE A 11 30.07 30.76 1.81
C PHE A 11 31.54 30.76 2.22
N VAL A 12 31.81 30.41 3.48
CA VAL A 12 33.16 30.09 3.96
C VAL A 12 33.42 28.62 3.66
N GLY A 13 34.34 28.33 2.75
CA GLY A 13 34.53 26.98 2.21
C GLY A 13 35.04 25.98 3.24
N SER A 14 34.20 25.00 3.59
CA SER A 14 34.65 23.61 3.72
C SER A 14 34.69 22.99 2.32
N ALA A 15 35.69 22.15 2.04
CA ALA A 15 35.87 21.54 0.72
C ALA A 15 34.98 20.30 0.58
N TYR A 16 33.69 20.49 0.29
CA TYR A 16 32.79 19.40 -0.10
C TYR A 16 33.20 18.87 -1.47
N ALA A 17 33.15 17.54 -1.63
CA ALA A 17 33.17 16.93 -2.95
C ALA A 17 31.82 17.23 -3.62
N ALA A 18 31.82 18.09 -4.64
CA ALA A 18 30.62 18.31 -5.43
C ALA A 18 30.31 17.03 -6.22
N ASP A 19 29.14 16.43 -5.97
CA ASP A 19 28.64 15.36 -6.83
C ASP A 19 28.35 15.93 -8.23
N ASN A 20 29.14 15.50 -9.20
CA ASN A 20 29.05 15.96 -10.58
C ASN A 20 27.67 15.69 -11.21
N TYR A 21 26.91 14.72 -10.69
CA TYR A 21 25.56 14.40 -11.15
C TYR A 21 24.61 15.61 -11.01
N PHE A 22 24.71 16.37 -9.91
CA PHE A 22 23.81 17.46 -9.58
C PHE A 22 24.12 18.80 -10.27
N SER A 23 25.27 18.95 -10.92
CA SER A 23 25.62 20.11 -11.77
C SER A 23 25.40 21.51 -11.16
N ASN A 24 25.82 21.70 -9.90
CA ASN A 24 25.64 22.92 -9.08
C ASN A 24 24.19 23.19 -8.58
N SER A 25 23.29 22.22 -8.51
CA SER A 25 22.01 22.41 -7.80
C SER A 25 22.25 22.67 -6.31
N THR A 26 21.62 23.70 -5.74
CA THR A 26 21.63 23.98 -4.30
C THR A 26 20.63 23.08 -3.57
N ARG A 27 21.09 22.35 -2.54
CA ARG A 27 20.23 21.59 -1.61
C ARG A 27 20.46 22.08 -0.19
N ALA A 28 19.58 21.65 0.73
CA ALA A 28 19.76 21.95 2.15
C ALA A 28 21.06 21.35 2.70
N ALA A 29 21.67 22.00 3.68
CA ALA A 29 22.87 21.54 4.35
C ALA A 29 22.80 20.08 4.84
N ILE A 30 21.62 19.56 5.22
CA ILE A 30 21.45 18.15 5.60
C ILE A 30 21.69 17.18 4.44
N PHE A 31 21.26 17.53 3.22
CA PHE A 31 21.40 16.70 2.04
C PHE A 31 22.80 16.83 1.43
N ASP A 32 23.40 18.03 1.43
CA ASP A 32 24.80 18.20 1.00
C ASP A 32 25.81 17.54 1.96
N LYS A 33 25.48 17.40 3.26
CA LYS A 33 26.29 16.65 4.23
C LYS A 33 26.14 15.12 4.15
N THR A 34 24.99 14.62 3.71
CA THR A 34 24.66 13.17 3.65
C THR A 34 24.74 12.58 2.24
N ASP A 35 25.15 13.37 1.25
CA ASP A 35 25.32 12.92 -0.13
C ASP A 35 26.44 11.88 -0.21
N LEU A 36 26.10 10.67 -0.67
CA LEU A 36 26.99 9.50 -0.65
C LEU A 36 27.63 9.24 0.73
N LYS A 37 26.93 9.56 1.82
CA LYS A 37 27.30 9.23 3.22
C LYS A 37 26.10 8.80 4.04
N VAL A 38 26.05 7.53 4.44
CA VAL A 38 24.99 7.04 5.34
C VAL A 38 25.34 7.44 6.77
N ALA A 39 24.60 8.41 7.30
CA ALA A 39 24.79 8.93 8.64
C ALA A 39 24.00 8.15 9.70
N ASP A 40 24.49 8.16 10.94
CA ASP A 40 23.80 7.55 12.09
C ASP A 40 22.86 8.59 12.73
N LEU A 41 21.55 8.38 12.58
CA LEU A 41 20.49 9.23 13.13
C LEU A 41 19.92 8.59 14.41
N THR A 42 20.31 9.10 15.57
CA THR A 42 19.81 8.63 16.86
C THR A 42 18.60 9.44 17.32
N ILE A 43 17.45 8.78 17.39
CA ILE A 43 16.23 9.25 18.05
C ILE A 43 16.34 8.91 19.53
N ASN A 44 16.45 9.95 20.36
CA ASN A 44 16.63 9.84 21.81
C ASN A 44 15.25 9.87 22.49
N LEU A 45 14.69 8.70 22.78
CA LEU A 45 13.41 8.51 23.48
C LEU A 45 13.63 8.41 25.00
N LYS A 46 12.71 8.97 25.79
CA LYS A 46 12.63 8.69 27.24
C LYS A 46 12.24 7.23 27.47
N ASP A 47 12.56 6.68 28.64
CA ASP A 47 12.26 5.29 29.01
C ASP A 47 10.78 4.93 28.82
N ASP A 48 9.86 5.79 29.27
CA ASP A 48 8.40 5.62 29.08
C ASP A 48 8.01 5.66 27.59
N ASP A 49 8.50 6.63 26.83
CA ASP A 49 8.25 6.76 25.38
C ASP A 49 8.79 5.53 24.61
N TYR A 50 9.99 5.07 24.96
CA TYR A 50 10.65 3.91 24.37
C TYR A 50 9.90 2.61 24.69
N LYS A 51 9.43 2.42 25.93
CA LYS A 51 8.57 1.28 26.28
C LYS A 51 7.24 1.36 25.53
N ASN A 52 6.58 2.52 25.54
CA ASN A 52 5.27 2.70 24.93
C ASN A 52 5.30 2.45 23.43
N TYR A 53 6.37 2.84 22.72
CA TYR A 53 6.55 2.53 21.29
C TYR A 53 6.41 1.03 21.01
N PHE A 54 7.16 0.16 21.72
CA PHE A 54 7.08 -1.28 21.50
C PHE A 54 5.78 -1.89 22.05
N LEU A 55 5.27 -1.37 23.18
CA LEU A 55 4.02 -1.82 23.79
C LEU A 55 2.82 -1.56 22.86
N THR A 56 2.73 -0.40 22.20
CA THR A 56 1.66 -0.06 21.24
C THR A 56 1.48 -1.18 20.20
N TYR A 57 2.56 -1.61 19.54
CA TYR A 57 2.46 -2.59 18.46
C TYR A 57 2.36 -4.03 18.97
N GLN A 58 2.99 -4.36 20.10
CA GLN A 58 2.80 -5.65 20.74
C GLN A 58 1.33 -5.83 21.19
N CYS A 59 0.67 -4.78 21.67
CA CYS A 59 -0.76 -4.82 22.01
C CYS A 59 -1.68 -4.83 20.79
N MET A 60 -1.38 -4.07 19.73
CA MET A 60 -2.12 -4.18 18.45
C MET A 60 -2.10 -5.60 17.88
N TYR A 61 -1.06 -6.39 18.16
CA TYR A 61 -0.98 -7.81 17.83
C TYR A 61 -1.73 -8.68 18.86
N ASP A 62 -1.38 -8.57 20.14
CA ASP A 62 -1.85 -9.48 21.20
C ASP A 62 -3.36 -9.38 21.44
N THR A 63 -3.92 -8.17 21.42
CA THR A 63 -5.36 -7.95 21.67
C THR A 63 -6.21 -8.04 20.39
N ASN A 64 -5.62 -8.37 19.24
CA ASN A 64 -6.41 -8.67 18.04
C ASN A 64 -7.18 -9.99 18.19
N ILE A 65 -8.43 -10.03 17.70
CA ILE A 65 -9.32 -11.21 17.77
C ILE A 65 -8.67 -12.52 17.29
N ARG A 66 -7.78 -12.46 16.28
CA ARG A 66 -7.11 -13.63 15.72
C ARG A 66 -6.13 -14.29 16.69
N TYR A 67 -5.53 -13.52 17.59
CA TYR A 67 -4.47 -14.00 18.50
C TYR A 67 -4.92 -14.08 19.96
N ARG A 68 -5.66 -13.06 20.46
CA ARG A 68 -6.20 -13.00 21.84
C ARG A 68 -5.20 -13.49 22.90
N VAL A 69 -3.96 -13.01 22.82
CA VAL A 69 -2.87 -13.38 23.73
C VAL A 69 -3.07 -12.65 25.06
N LYS A 70 -3.02 -13.38 26.18
CA LYS A 70 -3.06 -12.74 27.51
C LYS A 70 -1.80 -11.89 27.70
N ASN A 71 -1.98 -10.57 27.78
CA ASN A 71 -0.89 -9.63 28.04
C ASN A 71 -1.34 -8.58 29.07
N GLU A 72 -0.84 -8.73 30.30
CA GLU A 72 -1.18 -7.86 31.44
C GLU A 72 -0.59 -6.45 31.30
N GLU A 73 0.49 -6.25 30.53
CA GLU A 73 0.99 -4.91 30.19
C GLU A 73 0.03 -4.19 29.24
N CYS A 74 -0.64 -4.92 28.34
CA CYS A 74 -1.64 -4.32 27.45
C CYS A 74 -2.91 -3.92 28.18
N TYR A 75 -3.32 -4.68 29.21
CA TYR A 75 -4.48 -4.35 30.03
C TYR A 75 -4.19 -3.20 31.03
N SER A 76 -2.91 -2.87 31.25
CA SER A 76 -2.46 -1.77 32.11
C SER A 76 -1.76 -0.63 31.35
N ALA A 77 -1.85 -0.63 30.02
CA ALA A 77 -1.19 0.36 29.17
C ALA A 77 -1.80 1.77 29.31
N PRO A 78 -1.06 2.85 28.99
CA PRO A 78 -1.49 4.24 29.28
C PRO A 78 -2.79 4.70 28.61
N TRP A 79 -3.25 4.01 27.56
CA TRP A 79 -4.51 4.27 26.85
C TRP A 79 -5.71 3.49 27.41
N ILE A 80 -5.52 2.64 28.43
CA ILE A 80 -6.61 1.87 29.06
C ILE A 80 -7.29 2.69 30.15
N ASN A 81 -8.62 2.85 30.01
CA ASN A 81 -9.49 3.41 31.04
C ASN A 81 -10.57 2.37 31.39
N LEU A 82 -10.42 1.74 32.56
CA LEU A 82 -11.30 0.63 32.97
C LEU A 82 -12.74 1.07 33.25
N ASP A 83 -12.96 2.30 33.75
CA ASP A 83 -14.31 2.86 33.93
C ASP A 83 -15.02 2.97 32.57
N ALA A 84 -14.32 3.50 31.56
CA ALA A 84 -14.86 3.67 30.20
C ALA A 84 -15.09 2.32 29.48
N ILE A 85 -14.19 1.35 29.67
CA ILE A 85 -14.35 -0.01 29.14
C ILE A 85 -15.54 -0.71 29.80
N LEU A 86 -15.77 -0.54 31.11
CA LEU A 86 -16.91 -1.10 31.82
C LEU A 86 -18.24 -0.50 31.31
N GLU A 87 -18.30 0.82 31.11
CA GLU A 87 -19.46 1.50 30.53
C GLU A 87 -19.71 1.07 29.06
N GLY A 88 -18.64 0.90 28.27
CA GLY A 88 -18.72 0.35 26.92
C GLY A 88 -19.22 -1.10 26.89
N ALA A 89 -18.82 -1.91 27.87
CA ALA A 89 -19.24 -3.30 28.01
C ALA A 89 -20.71 -3.43 28.43
N GLU A 90 -21.23 -2.55 29.30
CA GLU A 90 -22.67 -2.45 29.61
C GLU A 90 -23.47 -2.09 28.34
N LYS A 91 -23.04 -1.05 27.61
CA LYS A 91 -23.67 -0.62 26.34
C LYS A 91 -23.69 -1.72 25.28
N LYS A 92 -22.70 -2.62 25.27
CA LYS A 92 -22.62 -3.78 24.37
C LYS A 92 -23.18 -5.08 24.97
N SER A 93 -23.80 -5.03 26.16
CA SER A 93 -24.36 -6.19 26.89
C SER A 93 -23.36 -7.34 27.13
N LEU A 94 -22.06 -7.02 27.20
CA LEU A 94 -21.00 -7.97 27.56
C LEU A 94 -21.00 -8.26 29.07
N ILE A 95 -21.40 -7.27 29.87
CA ILE A 95 -21.84 -7.40 31.26
C ILE A 95 -23.19 -6.70 31.41
N LYS A 96 -24.01 -7.12 32.38
CA LYS A 96 -25.31 -6.52 32.66
C LYS A 96 -25.46 -6.25 34.14
N LYS A 97 -25.97 -5.07 34.47
CA LYS A 97 -26.15 -4.61 35.84
C LYS A 97 -27.22 -5.42 36.60
N GLU A 98 -28.20 -5.96 35.89
CA GLU A 98 -29.28 -6.79 36.42
C GLU A 98 -28.79 -8.15 36.96
N ASP A 99 -27.69 -8.66 36.41
CA ASP A 99 -27.10 -9.94 36.82
C ASP A 99 -26.21 -9.79 38.08
N ILE A 100 -25.76 -8.56 38.38
CA ILE A 100 -24.93 -8.22 39.56
C ILE A 100 -25.82 -8.13 40.81
N THR A 101 -25.97 -9.27 41.47
CA THR A 101 -26.91 -9.45 42.58
C THR A 101 -26.30 -9.30 43.98
N ASP A 102 -24.97 -9.27 44.12
CA ASP A 102 -24.33 -8.98 45.40
C ASP A 102 -24.18 -7.46 45.64
N ALA A 103 -24.29 -7.04 46.90
CA ALA A 103 -24.29 -5.63 47.27
C ALA A 103 -22.88 -5.02 47.38
N GLU A 104 -21.85 -5.82 47.63
CA GLU A 104 -20.44 -5.39 47.59
C GLU A 104 -19.99 -5.27 46.12
N ASP A 105 -20.33 -6.24 45.28
CA ASP A 105 -20.02 -6.21 43.84
C ASP A 105 -20.76 -5.09 43.10
N LEU A 106 -22.02 -4.80 43.44
CA LEU A 106 -22.75 -3.65 42.88
C LEU A 106 -22.13 -2.30 43.32
N ALA A 107 -21.47 -2.25 44.48
CA ALA A 107 -20.71 -1.08 44.91
C ALA A 107 -19.37 -0.95 44.15
N ILE A 108 -18.72 -2.06 43.79
CA ILE A 108 -17.57 -2.09 42.89
C ILE A 108 -17.99 -1.62 41.48
N TYR A 109 -19.09 -2.14 40.94
CA TYR A 109 -19.63 -1.77 39.62
C TYR A 109 -19.99 -0.28 39.48
N THR A 110 -20.38 0.36 40.58
CA THR A 110 -20.76 1.79 40.61
C THR A 110 -19.65 2.72 41.11
N LYS A 111 -18.44 2.17 41.34
CA LYS A 111 -17.22 2.91 41.71
C LYS A 111 -16.66 3.67 40.50
N LYS A 112 -15.93 4.77 40.76
CA LYS A 112 -15.01 5.40 39.79
C LYS A 112 -13.56 5.09 40.13
N ASN A 113 -12.73 4.92 39.10
CA ASN A 113 -11.39 4.35 39.16
C ASN A 113 -11.44 2.92 39.73
N ILE A 114 -12.12 2.04 39.00
CA ILE A 114 -12.05 0.60 39.26
C ILE A 114 -10.62 0.09 39.02
N THR A 115 -10.13 -0.80 39.88
CA THR A 115 -8.82 -1.44 39.71
C THR A 115 -8.92 -2.68 38.82
N MET A 116 -7.81 -3.12 38.23
CA MET A 116 -7.81 -4.33 37.38
C MET A 116 -8.40 -5.55 38.10
N THR A 117 -8.00 -5.79 39.36
CA THR A 117 -8.49 -6.95 40.13
C THR A 117 -10.00 -6.85 40.45
N GLU A 118 -10.53 -5.65 40.66
CA GLU A 118 -11.97 -5.44 40.81
C GLU A 118 -12.73 -5.66 39.49
N PHE A 119 -12.15 -5.22 38.36
CA PHE A 119 -12.70 -5.41 37.02
C PHE A 119 -12.69 -6.90 36.61
N GLU A 120 -11.56 -7.60 36.79
CA GLU A 120 -11.42 -9.04 36.59
C GLU A 120 -12.44 -9.83 37.43
N HIS A 121 -12.63 -9.46 38.70
CA HIS A 121 -13.60 -10.07 39.61
C HIS A 121 -15.05 -9.93 39.11
N LEU A 122 -15.46 -8.73 38.67
CA LEU A 122 -16.80 -8.54 38.10
C LEU A 122 -17.05 -9.42 36.86
N PHE A 123 -16.13 -9.41 35.89
CA PHE A 123 -16.32 -10.18 34.66
C PHE A 123 -16.25 -11.69 34.89
N SER A 124 -15.35 -12.18 35.74
CA SER A 124 -15.24 -13.61 36.06
C SER A 124 -16.34 -14.15 36.98
N THR A 125 -17.04 -13.28 37.72
CA THR A 125 -18.18 -13.66 38.57
C THR A 125 -19.51 -13.61 37.81
N TYR A 126 -19.72 -12.61 36.95
CA TYR A 126 -21.03 -12.33 36.34
C TYR A 126 -21.11 -12.58 34.83
N THR A 127 -20.02 -12.99 34.17
CA THR A 127 -20.01 -13.25 32.72
C THR A 127 -19.27 -14.54 32.37
N ASN A 128 -19.38 -14.98 31.11
CA ASN A 128 -18.57 -16.06 30.54
C ASN A 128 -17.43 -15.53 29.64
N TYR A 129 -17.10 -14.24 29.71
CA TYR A 129 -16.02 -13.64 28.93
C TYR A 129 -14.72 -13.63 29.74
N THR A 130 -13.61 -13.99 29.09
CA THR A 130 -12.28 -13.86 29.68
C THR A 130 -11.73 -12.43 29.45
N MET A 131 -10.60 -12.06 30.06
CA MET A 131 -9.98 -10.75 29.78
C MET A 131 -9.48 -10.66 28.34
N GLU A 132 -9.02 -11.78 27.78
CA GLU A 132 -8.66 -11.92 26.37
C GLU A 132 -9.86 -11.72 25.43
N ASP A 133 -11.06 -12.17 25.83
CA ASP A 133 -12.30 -11.82 25.11
C ASP A 133 -12.68 -10.35 25.30
N ILE A 134 -12.65 -9.80 26.52
CA ILE A 134 -13.09 -8.41 26.81
C ILE A 134 -12.19 -7.38 26.15
N PHE A 135 -10.87 -7.52 26.28
CA PHE A 135 -9.90 -6.61 25.66
C PHE A 135 -9.68 -6.87 24.16
N SER A 136 -10.36 -7.87 23.57
CA SER A 136 -10.34 -8.14 22.12
C SER A 136 -10.73 -6.90 21.31
N SER A 137 -9.97 -6.62 20.24
CA SER A 137 -10.25 -5.53 19.27
C SER A 137 -11.67 -5.56 18.73
N SER A 138 -12.25 -6.76 18.58
CA SER A 138 -13.61 -7.03 18.12
C SER A 138 -14.68 -6.27 18.92
N ASN A 139 -14.46 -6.11 20.22
CA ASN A 139 -15.42 -5.45 21.09
C ASN A 139 -15.38 -3.93 20.96
N ASN A 140 -14.31 -3.36 20.38
CA ASN A 140 -14.09 -1.91 20.22
C ASN A 140 -14.55 -1.12 21.46
N LEU A 141 -13.91 -1.40 22.60
CA LEU A 141 -14.16 -0.77 23.91
C LEU A 141 -13.11 0.31 24.26
N TYR A 142 -11.98 0.30 23.55
CA TYR A 142 -10.88 1.26 23.66
C TYR A 142 -10.12 1.28 22.33
N THR A 143 -9.38 2.35 22.07
CA THR A 143 -8.51 2.49 20.89
C THR A 143 -7.05 2.46 21.32
N ILE A 144 -6.21 1.68 20.63
CA ILE A 144 -4.76 1.77 20.80
C ILE A 144 -4.25 2.89 19.89
N PRO A 145 -3.69 3.99 20.44
CA PRO A 145 -3.18 5.09 19.62
C PRO A 145 -1.94 4.66 18.84
N LEU A 146 -1.72 5.27 17.66
CA LEU A 146 -0.42 5.22 16.99
C LEU A 146 0.60 6.01 17.82
N PHE A 147 1.85 5.55 17.86
CA PHE A 147 2.88 6.19 18.66
C PHE A 147 3.23 7.61 18.17
N GLU A 148 3.24 8.55 19.09
CA GLU A 148 3.75 9.90 18.92
C GLU A 148 4.36 10.39 20.24
N THR A 149 5.45 11.16 20.18
CA THR A 149 6.01 11.88 21.34
C THR A 149 6.45 13.28 20.95
N ASP A 150 6.16 14.24 21.83
CA ASP A 150 6.58 15.64 21.76
C ASP A 150 7.88 15.93 22.54
N ASN A 151 8.54 14.90 23.08
CA ASN A 151 9.62 15.02 24.06
C ASN A 151 10.96 14.38 23.63
N ALA A 152 11.02 13.80 22.43
CA ALA A 152 12.21 13.15 21.91
C ALA A 152 13.36 14.13 21.60
N GLY A 153 14.59 13.62 21.69
CA GLY A 153 15.77 14.25 21.08
C GLY A 153 16.10 13.60 19.73
N MET A 154 16.91 14.29 18.95
CA MET A 154 17.49 13.78 17.71
C MET A 154 18.96 14.18 17.67
N THR A 155 19.84 13.26 17.28
CA THR A 155 21.28 13.46 17.08
C THR A 155 21.66 12.87 15.72
N LEU A 156 22.51 13.56 14.95
CA LEU A 156 23.08 13.05 13.71
C LEU A 156 24.59 12.91 13.85
N LYS A 157 25.15 11.78 13.40
CA LYS A 157 26.59 11.54 13.36
C LYS A 157 27.03 11.17 11.94
N ILE A 158 28.03 11.87 11.43
CA ILE A 158 28.60 11.67 10.09
C ILE A 158 30.09 11.37 10.26
N ASP A 159 30.60 10.37 9.54
CA ASP A 159 31.99 9.88 9.61
C ASP A 159 32.49 9.51 11.04
N GLY A 160 31.58 9.35 12.01
CA GLY A 160 31.87 9.07 13.42
C GLY A 160 31.93 10.28 14.35
N GLU A 161 31.87 11.51 13.83
CA GLU A 161 31.76 12.73 14.63
C GLU A 161 30.29 13.10 14.89
N GLU A 162 29.99 13.77 16.02
CA GLU A 162 28.64 14.22 16.36
C GLU A 162 28.45 15.67 15.87
N ASP A 163 27.78 15.83 14.73
CA ASP A 163 27.54 17.12 14.06
C ASP A 163 26.55 18.01 14.85
N GLU A 164 25.32 17.52 15.03
CA GLU A 164 24.22 18.31 15.58
C GLU A 164 23.26 17.45 16.42
N SER A 165 22.64 18.09 17.43
CA SER A 165 21.51 17.52 18.17
C SER A 165 20.42 18.56 18.46
N THR A 166 19.16 18.12 18.53
CA THR A 166 17.98 18.99 18.72
C THR A 166 16.83 18.27 19.43
N LYS A 167 15.71 18.98 19.67
CA LYS A 167 14.47 18.44 20.22
C LYS A 167 13.37 18.41 19.17
N ILE A 168 12.67 17.28 19.08
CA ILE A 168 11.71 16.98 18.00
C ILE A 168 10.35 16.53 18.57
N LYS A 169 9.30 16.70 17.76
CA LYS A 169 8.12 15.82 17.78
C LYS A 169 8.39 14.68 16.80
N LEU A 170 8.10 13.45 17.21
CA LEU A 170 8.23 12.24 16.40
C LEU A 170 6.87 11.53 16.33
N SER A 171 6.41 11.17 15.13
CA SER A 171 5.17 10.39 14.94
C SER A 171 5.24 9.46 13.73
N ILE A 172 4.30 8.52 13.62
CA ILE A 172 4.30 7.54 12.52
C ILE A 172 3.95 8.18 11.17
N GLY A 173 4.83 8.00 10.19
CA GLY A 173 4.67 8.45 8.81
C GLY A 173 3.73 7.59 7.97
N GLY A 174 3.46 8.05 6.74
CA GLY A 174 2.70 7.30 5.75
C GLY A 174 1.18 7.21 5.95
N LYS A 175 0.54 6.50 5.01
CA LYS A 175 -0.90 6.22 4.94
C LYS A 175 -1.12 4.70 4.91
N TYR A 176 -0.83 4.07 3.77
CA TYR A 176 -0.85 2.60 3.61
C TYR A 176 0.26 1.91 4.43
N THR A 177 1.48 2.44 4.39
CA THR A 177 2.68 1.91 5.08
C THR A 177 2.59 1.87 6.61
N LYS A 178 1.50 2.35 7.23
CA LYS A 178 1.22 2.19 8.67
C LYS A 178 0.84 0.76 9.07
N ILE A 179 0.44 -0.09 8.12
CA ILE A 179 0.12 -1.51 8.39
C ILE A 179 1.34 -2.43 8.31
N PHE A 180 2.49 -1.92 7.87
CA PHE A 180 3.74 -2.66 7.65
C PHE A 180 4.47 -2.88 8.98
N GLU A 181 5.33 -3.89 9.01
CA GLU A 181 6.18 -4.19 10.17
C GLU A 181 7.27 -3.12 10.34
N LYS A 182 7.97 -2.73 9.27
CA LYS A 182 8.94 -1.63 9.29
C LYS A 182 8.17 -0.30 9.20
N LEU A 183 8.23 0.50 10.27
CA LEU A 183 7.50 1.77 10.36
C LEU A 183 8.32 2.96 9.90
N GLY A 184 7.71 3.83 9.09
CA GLY A 184 8.24 5.15 8.73
C GLY A 184 7.86 6.23 9.76
N TYR A 185 8.58 7.35 9.77
CA TYR A 185 8.42 8.40 10.78
C TYR A 185 8.36 9.82 10.20
N ASN A 186 7.66 10.71 10.90
CA ASN A 186 7.68 12.15 10.70
C ASN A 186 8.49 12.79 11.84
N ILE A 187 9.36 13.73 11.49
CA ILE A 187 10.17 14.49 12.44
C ILE A 187 9.82 15.97 12.26
N LYS A 188 9.45 16.66 13.36
CA LYS A 188 9.22 18.11 13.40
C LYS A 188 10.14 18.73 14.46
N VAL A 189 11.10 19.54 14.04
CA VAL A 189 12.04 20.24 14.93
C VAL A 189 11.27 21.29 15.75
N LYS A 190 11.41 21.25 17.08
CA LYS A 190 10.56 22.06 17.98
C LYS A 190 11.07 23.48 18.22
N LYS A 191 12.36 23.76 18.00
CA LYS A 191 12.97 25.08 18.15
C LYS A 191 14.04 25.29 17.08
N GLY A 192 13.98 26.42 16.38
CA GLY A 192 14.86 26.70 15.26
C GLY A 192 14.70 25.70 14.12
N GLU A 193 15.83 25.39 13.50
CA GLU A 193 16.01 24.43 12.42
C GLU A 193 17.14 23.46 12.79
N PHE A 194 17.28 22.40 12.00
CA PHE A 194 18.33 21.39 12.08
C PHE A 194 18.87 21.22 10.66
N LEU A 195 20.14 21.58 10.42
CA LEU A 195 20.75 21.57 9.09
C LEU A 195 19.84 22.12 7.95
N GLU A 196 19.32 23.35 8.15
CA GLU A 196 18.41 24.10 7.24
C GLU A 196 17.03 23.46 7.02
N ARG A 197 16.61 22.54 7.90
CA ARG A 197 15.27 21.91 7.86
C ARG A 197 14.57 21.85 9.21
N LYS A 198 13.24 21.84 9.14
CA LYS A 198 12.34 21.84 10.31
C LYS A 198 11.31 20.71 10.28
N GLN A 199 11.06 20.15 9.10
CA GLN A 199 10.27 18.94 8.88
C GLN A 199 11.10 17.97 8.05
N LEU A 200 11.19 16.72 8.50
CA LEU A 200 11.89 15.62 7.82
C LEU A 200 11.02 14.36 7.88
N ARG A 201 11.18 13.47 6.89
CA ARG A 201 10.54 12.15 6.86
C ARG A 201 11.61 11.07 6.87
N LEU A 202 11.32 9.97 7.55
CA LEU A 202 12.07 8.72 7.47
C LEU A 202 11.19 7.71 6.73
N ARG A 203 11.49 7.46 5.46
CA ARG A 203 10.83 6.47 4.60
C ARG A 203 11.58 5.13 4.70
N THR A 204 10.84 4.03 4.62
CA THR A 204 11.34 2.68 4.99
C THR A 204 11.92 1.89 3.83
N GLU A 205 11.61 2.31 2.60
CA GLU A 205 11.75 1.58 1.33
C GLU A 205 11.36 0.10 1.47
N ALA A 206 10.21 -0.14 2.12
CA ALA A 206 9.62 -1.47 2.16
C ALA A 206 9.07 -1.86 0.78
N VAL A 207 8.40 -0.93 0.09
CA VAL A 207 7.77 -1.19 -1.22
C VAL A 207 8.73 -1.14 -2.42
N ASP A 208 9.90 -0.53 -2.28
CA ASP A 208 10.95 -0.56 -3.31
C ASP A 208 12.05 -1.57 -2.94
N PRO A 209 12.09 -2.78 -3.54
CA PRO A 209 13.16 -3.74 -3.30
C PRO A 209 14.55 -3.18 -3.66
N SER A 210 14.63 -2.21 -4.57
CA SER A 210 15.91 -1.61 -4.99
C SER A 210 16.44 -0.52 -4.05
N PHE A 211 15.63 0.03 -3.12
CA PHE A 211 15.91 1.27 -2.36
C PHE A 211 16.20 2.53 -3.22
N LEU A 212 16.30 2.45 -4.55
CA LEU A 212 16.81 3.53 -5.41
C LEU A 212 15.73 4.39 -6.07
N ARG A 213 14.48 3.91 -6.21
CA ARG A 213 13.45 4.54 -7.07
C ARG A 213 13.16 5.97 -6.65
N GLU A 214 12.82 6.17 -5.39
CA GLU A 214 12.48 7.50 -4.87
C GLU A 214 13.69 8.45 -4.91
N LYS A 215 14.91 7.94 -4.61
CA LYS A 215 16.15 8.72 -4.72
C LYS A 215 16.41 9.18 -6.15
N LEU A 216 16.31 8.28 -7.13
CA LEU A 216 16.59 8.58 -8.53
C LEU A 216 15.54 9.51 -9.13
N ALA A 217 14.26 9.35 -8.78
CA ALA A 217 13.20 10.26 -9.19
C ALA A 217 13.50 11.69 -8.72
N TYR A 218 13.84 11.89 -7.45
CA TYR A 218 14.23 13.21 -6.94
C TYR A 218 15.54 13.73 -7.55
N ASP A 219 16.57 12.89 -7.69
CA ASP A 219 17.84 13.28 -8.33
C ASP A 219 17.60 13.77 -9.78
N ILE A 220 16.77 13.06 -10.56
CA ILE A 220 16.36 13.45 -11.92
C ILE A 220 15.57 14.76 -11.90
N CYS A 221 14.58 14.92 -11.02
CA CYS A 221 13.77 16.15 -10.91
C CYS A 221 14.64 17.39 -10.68
N ASN A 222 15.59 17.29 -9.75
CA ASN A 222 16.51 18.37 -9.42
C ASN A 222 17.46 18.67 -10.61
N VAL A 223 18.00 17.65 -11.30
CA VAL A 223 18.87 17.83 -12.49
C VAL A 223 18.13 18.48 -13.68
N VAL A 224 16.84 18.19 -13.89
CA VAL A 224 16.05 18.84 -14.95
C VAL A 224 15.46 20.20 -14.54
N GLY A 225 15.77 20.67 -13.33
CA GLY A 225 15.44 22.00 -12.83
C GLY A 225 13.99 22.17 -12.38
N LEU A 226 13.35 21.11 -11.89
CA LEU A 226 12.02 21.19 -11.28
C LEU A 226 12.12 21.41 -9.77
N PRO A 227 11.24 22.24 -9.17
CA PRO A 227 11.15 22.40 -7.72
C PRO A 227 10.70 21.08 -7.09
N SER A 228 11.61 20.42 -6.37
CA SER A 228 11.41 19.06 -5.87
C SER A 228 12.03 18.83 -4.49
N LEU A 229 11.68 17.72 -3.86
CA LEU A 229 12.29 17.33 -2.59
C LEU A 229 13.71 16.82 -2.79
N SER A 230 14.48 16.75 -1.71
CA SER A 230 15.74 16.02 -1.62
C SER A 230 15.58 14.78 -0.76
N ALA A 231 16.33 13.74 -1.09
CA ALA A 231 16.36 12.46 -0.38
C ALA A 231 17.81 11.97 -0.29
N ASN A 232 18.17 11.36 0.84
CA ASN A 232 19.43 10.64 1.09
C ASN A 232 19.16 9.49 2.09
N TYR A 233 20.19 8.82 2.59
CA TYR A 233 20.05 7.61 3.40
C TYR A 233 20.66 7.77 4.80
N VAL A 234 20.00 7.21 5.81
CA VAL A 234 20.46 7.20 7.21
C VAL A 234 20.21 5.86 7.88
N ARG A 235 21.12 5.46 8.78
CA ARG A 235 20.90 4.38 9.75
C ARG A 235 20.15 4.97 10.93
N VAL A 236 18.97 4.44 11.24
CA VAL A 236 18.13 4.98 12.32
C VAL A 236 18.35 4.17 13.59
N PHE A 237 18.49 4.85 14.72
CA PHE A 237 18.59 4.25 16.05
C PHE A 237 17.52 4.82 16.97
N PHE A 238 16.86 3.98 17.75
CA PHE A 238 16.02 4.39 18.88
C PHE A 238 16.82 4.11 20.16
N ASN A 239 17.32 5.17 20.79
CA ASN A 239 18.39 5.09 21.78
C ASN A 239 19.57 4.25 21.24
N GLU A 240 19.91 3.12 21.86
CA GLU A 240 21.00 2.24 21.39
C GLU A 240 20.54 1.18 20.37
N LYS A 241 19.22 1.01 20.17
CA LYS A 241 18.69 -0.04 19.29
C LYS A 241 18.68 0.41 17.83
N TYR A 242 19.39 -0.31 16.96
CA TYR A 242 19.30 -0.14 15.51
C TYR A 242 17.89 -0.48 15.00
N MET A 243 17.34 0.42 14.19
CA MET A 243 16.00 0.35 13.61
C MET A 243 16.05 0.13 12.09
N GLY A 244 17.22 0.03 11.46
CA GLY A 244 17.37 -0.22 10.02
C GLY A 244 17.86 0.98 9.22
N LEU A 245 17.96 0.77 7.92
CA LEU A 245 18.27 1.79 6.90
C LEU A 245 16.98 2.49 6.46
N TYR A 246 17.01 3.81 6.37
CA TYR A 246 15.88 4.63 5.94
C TYR A 246 16.31 5.65 4.88
N VAL A 247 15.39 5.99 3.98
CA VAL A 247 15.51 7.21 3.19
C VAL A 247 15.10 8.39 4.08
N LEU A 248 16.07 9.27 4.35
CA LEU A 248 15.86 10.58 4.93
C LEU A 248 15.38 11.53 3.82
N ARG A 249 14.16 12.04 3.93
CA ARG A 249 13.54 12.92 2.93
C ARG A 249 13.10 14.25 3.50
N ASP A 250 13.16 15.26 2.64
CA ASP A 250 12.53 16.55 2.82
C ASP A 250 10.98 16.46 2.84
N ALA A 251 10.29 17.58 3.05
CA ALA A 251 8.82 17.63 2.95
C ALA A 251 8.30 19.02 2.54
N PHE A 252 7.38 19.05 1.57
CA PHE A 252 6.60 20.26 1.26
C PHE A 252 5.82 20.69 2.51
N LYS A 253 6.29 21.78 3.11
CA LYS A 253 5.76 22.51 4.28
C LYS A 253 6.34 23.92 4.23
N SER A 254 5.80 24.87 4.99
CA SER A 254 6.18 26.30 4.89
C SER A 254 7.68 26.61 5.06
N GLN A 255 8.46 25.77 5.76
CA GLN A 255 9.93 25.93 5.85
C GLN A 255 10.64 25.59 4.53
N TRP A 256 10.17 24.57 3.81
CA TRP A 256 10.70 24.21 2.50
C TRP A 256 10.33 25.28 1.46
N ILE A 257 9.13 25.83 1.57
CA ILE A 257 8.69 26.97 0.73
C ILE A 257 9.57 28.20 1.01
N GLU A 258 9.84 28.52 2.28
CA GLU A 258 10.77 29.60 2.66
C GLU A 258 12.18 29.39 2.09
N TYR A 259 12.67 28.15 2.07
CA TYR A 259 13.98 27.82 1.52
C TYR A 259 14.02 27.92 -0.02
N THR A 260 13.00 27.41 -0.72
CA THR A 260 13.01 27.26 -2.19
C THR A 260 12.47 28.49 -2.92
N PHE A 261 11.46 29.17 -2.36
CA PHE A 261 10.77 30.31 -2.98
C PHE A 261 10.96 31.63 -2.20
N GLY A 262 11.50 31.59 -0.98
CA GLY A 262 11.75 32.77 -0.14
C GLY A 262 10.54 33.25 0.68
N GLU A 263 9.37 32.63 0.51
CA GLU A 263 8.15 33.02 1.22
C GLU A 263 8.11 32.44 2.64
N LYS A 264 8.20 33.31 3.65
CA LYS A 264 8.18 32.92 5.07
C LYS A 264 6.77 32.58 5.53
N SER A 265 6.60 31.42 6.15
CA SER A 265 5.34 31.00 6.79
C SER A 265 4.12 31.04 5.85
N THR A 266 4.27 30.55 4.61
CA THR A 266 3.15 30.53 3.64
C THR A 266 1.88 29.89 4.18
N LYS A 267 0.75 30.44 3.72
CA LYS A 267 -0.61 29.94 3.93
C LYS A 267 -1.20 29.26 2.70
N HIS A 268 -0.50 29.25 1.57
CA HIS A 268 -1.04 28.86 0.27
C HIS A 268 -0.46 27.53 -0.24
N LEU A 269 -0.23 26.59 0.67
CA LEU A 269 0.20 25.23 0.38
C LEU A 269 -0.98 24.27 0.58
N TYR A 270 -1.23 23.42 -0.41
CA TYR A 270 -2.44 22.59 -0.50
C TYR A 270 -2.08 21.13 -0.70
N THR A 271 -2.47 20.25 0.23
CA THR A 271 -2.26 18.81 0.12
C THR A 271 -3.39 18.16 -0.67
N CYS A 272 -3.05 17.40 -1.71
CA CYS A 272 -4.02 16.75 -2.59
C CYS A 272 -4.24 15.27 -2.27
N ASP A 273 -5.49 14.82 -2.35
CA ASP A 273 -5.94 13.42 -2.20
C ASP A 273 -7.36 13.32 -2.76
N ARG A 274 -7.68 12.25 -3.50
CA ARG A 274 -9.02 12.01 -4.06
C ARG A 274 -10.14 12.00 -3.01
N LYS A 275 -9.82 11.81 -1.72
CA LYS A 275 -10.81 11.93 -0.63
C LYS A 275 -11.32 13.36 -0.37
N TYR A 276 -10.70 14.39 -0.95
CA TYR A 276 -11.06 15.80 -0.72
C TYR A 276 -12.10 16.37 -1.72
N GLY A 277 -12.46 15.63 -2.76
CA GLY A 277 -13.46 16.08 -3.73
C GLY A 277 -13.57 15.18 -4.96
N ASP A 278 -14.48 15.53 -5.87
CA ASP A 278 -14.69 14.89 -7.17
C ASP A 278 -14.37 15.81 -8.36
N ASN A 279 -13.69 16.93 -8.11
CA ASN A 279 -13.29 17.90 -9.13
C ASN A 279 -12.33 17.24 -10.16
N SER A 280 -12.52 17.59 -11.43
CA SER A 280 -11.77 17.00 -12.55
C SER A 280 -10.40 17.63 -12.80
N TYR A 281 -10.12 18.80 -12.19
CA TYR A 281 -8.81 19.45 -12.22
C TYR A 281 -7.91 18.96 -11.07
N PHE A 282 -8.29 19.27 -9.82
CA PHE A 282 -7.50 19.04 -8.60
C PHE A 282 -8.42 18.83 -7.39
N ASN A 283 -8.06 17.94 -6.47
CA ASN A 283 -8.79 17.69 -5.21
C ASN A 283 -7.84 17.84 -4.02
N CYS A 284 -7.82 19.03 -3.42
CA CYS A 284 -6.86 19.42 -2.40
C CYS A 284 -7.54 20.23 -1.28
N ILE A 285 -6.92 20.23 -0.10
CA ILE A 285 -7.25 21.13 1.01
C ILE A 285 -6.02 21.92 1.43
N ASN A 286 -6.20 23.03 2.13
CA ASN A 286 -5.09 23.77 2.72
C ASN A 286 -4.31 22.89 3.72
N ASP A 287 -2.98 23.05 3.76
CA ASP A 287 -2.07 22.36 4.66
C ASP A 287 -2.04 22.96 6.08
N ASP A 288 -2.54 24.19 6.24
CA ASP A 288 -2.88 24.81 7.53
C ASP A 288 -4.33 24.49 7.91
N GLU A 289 -4.49 23.51 8.80
CA GLU A 289 -5.78 23.03 9.33
C GLU A 289 -6.60 24.12 10.06
N THR A 290 -6.04 25.31 10.30
CA THR A 290 -6.78 26.46 10.85
C THR A 290 -7.56 27.27 9.79
N ILE A 291 -7.35 27.00 8.49
CA ILE A 291 -8.02 27.68 7.38
C ILE A 291 -9.26 26.87 6.96
N THR A 292 -10.42 27.22 7.51
CA THR A 292 -11.71 26.56 7.25
C THR A 292 -12.52 27.17 6.10
N GLU A 293 -12.23 28.42 5.72
CA GLU A 293 -12.78 29.12 4.55
C GLU A 293 -11.62 29.57 3.66
N ASP A 294 -11.40 28.90 2.53
CA ASP A 294 -10.29 29.18 1.61
C ASP A 294 -10.77 29.78 0.29
N LYS A 295 -10.91 31.11 0.29
CA LYS A 295 -11.42 31.87 -0.87
C LYS A 295 -10.43 31.91 -2.02
N ASP A 296 -9.14 31.74 -1.77
CA ASP A 296 -8.12 31.72 -2.83
C ASP A 296 -8.20 30.39 -3.60
N TRP A 297 -8.42 29.28 -2.90
CA TRP A 297 -8.74 27.97 -3.49
C TRP A 297 -10.06 27.95 -4.25
N GLU A 298 -11.14 28.52 -3.68
CA GLU A 298 -12.44 28.64 -4.36
C GLU A 298 -12.31 29.44 -5.67
N ASN A 299 -11.67 30.62 -5.61
CA ASN A 299 -11.43 31.46 -6.78
C ASN A 299 -10.54 30.77 -7.83
N PHE A 300 -9.53 30.00 -7.41
CA PHE A 300 -8.68 29.22 -8.32
C PHE A 300 -9.47 28.15 -9.08
N LEU A 301 -10.32 27.37 -8.40
CA LEU A 301 -11.15 26.36 -9.04
C LEU A 301 -12.21 26.97 -9.99
N ILE A 302 -12.78 28.12 -9.62
CA ILE A 302 -13.69 28.89 -10.50
C ILE A 302 -12.94 29.36 -11.75
N ARG A 303 -11.77 30.01 -11.59
CA ARG A 303 -10.99 30.52 -12.73
C ARG A 303 -10.51 29.40 -13.65
N LEU A 304 -10.10 28.25 -13.11
CA LEU A 304 -9.81 27.04 -13.90
C LEU A 304 -11.03 26.58 -14.72
N ALA A 305 -12.22 26.53 -14.12
CA ALA A 305 -13.43 26.10 -14.81
C ALA A 305 -13.91 27.09 -15.90
N GLU A 306 -13.63 28.39 -15.74
CA GLU A 306 -13.97 29.42 -16.72
C GLU A 306 -12.94 29.58 -17.85
N THR A 307 -11.70 29.13 -17.65
CA THR A 307 -10.58 29.23 -18.61
C THR A 307 -10.81 28.38 -19.87
N LYS A 308 -10.52 28.95 -21.06
CA LYS A 308 -10.82 28.32 -22.37
C LYS A 308 -9.61 28.26 -23.31
N THR A 309 -8.57 29.01 -23.01
CA THR A 309 -7.33 29.14 -23.80
C THR A 309 -6.10 28.88 -22.93
N ARG A 310 -4.95 28.63 -23.57
CA ARG A 310 -3.68 28.46 -22.86
C ARG A 310 -3.22 29.78 -22.25
N GLU A 311 -3.43 30.85 -22.98
CA GLU A 311 -3.03 32.21 -22.65
C GLU A 311 -3.73 32.70 -21.37
N GLU A 312 -5.04 32.42 -21.21
CA GLU A 312 -5.79 32.66 -19.97
C GLU A 312 -5.25 31.83 -18.79
N LEU A 313 -4.83 30.57 -19.01
CA LEU A 313 -4.26 29.71 -17.97
C LEU A 313 -2.87 30.19 -17.52
N GLU A 314 -2.03 30.60 -18.48
CA GLU A 314 -0.69 31.15 -18.22
C GLU A 314 -0.72 32.51 -17.48
N GLU A 315 -1.89 33.11 -17.27
CA GLU A 315 -2.06 34.27 -16.38
C GLU A 315 -1.88 33.94 -14.88
N PHE A 316 -2.13 32.68 -14.47
CA PHE A 316 -2.25 32.30 -13.04
C PHE A 316 -1.78 30.88 -12.68
N PHE A 317 -1.36 30.06 -13.65
CA PHE A 317 -0.91 28.68 -13.42
C PHE A 317 0.37 28.39 -14.20
N ASP A 318 1.34 27.71 -13.56
CA ASP A 318 2.61 27.35 -14.20
C ASP A 318 2.44 26.14 -15.15
N VAL A 319 1.90 26.46 -16.33
CA VAL A 319 1.74 25.55 -17.47
C VAL A 319 3.06 24.87 -17.83
N LYS A 320 4.18 25.58 -17.79
CA LYS A 320 5.50 25.03 -18.14
C LYS A 320 5.89 23.90 -17.19
N THR A 321 5.82 24.15 -15.88
CA THR A 321 6.11 23.12 -14.87
C THR A 321 5.13 21.97 -14.98
N PHE A 322 3.83 22.24 -15.19
CA PHE A 322 2.83 21.19 -15.38
C PHE A 322 3.10 20.28 -16.58
N ILE A 323 3.44 20.82 -17.76
CA ILE A 323 3.76 20.00 -18.95
C ILE A 323 5.05 19.20 -18.71
N LYS A 324 6.07 19.81 -18.09
CA LYS A 324 7.33 19.10 -17.78
C LYS A 324 7.15 17.99 -16.75
N TRP A 325 6.21 18.12 -15.81
CA TRP A 325 5.78 17.00 -14.96
C TRP A 325 5.14 15.87 -15.74
N GLN A 326 4.29 16.14 -16.74
CA GLN A 326 3.70 15.06 -17.55
C GLN A 326 4.77 14.34 -18.39
N ALA A 327 5.77 15.06 -18.89
CA ALA A 327 6.93 14.49 -19.57
C ALA A 327 7.75 13.54 -18.67
N LEU A 328 7.96 13.89 -17.39
CA LEU A 328 8.59 12.98 -16.42
C LEU A 328 7.71 11.77 -16.11
N LYS A 329 6.42 11.98 -15.84
CA LYS A 329 5.47 10.91 -15.49
C LYS A 329 5.41 9.83 -16.58
N TYR A 330 5.50 10.24 -17.84
CA TYR A 330 5.61 9.32 -18.98
C TYR A 330 6.90 8.46 -18.96
N LEU A 331 8.05 9.06 -18.68
CA LEU A 331 9.34 8.36 -18.66
C LEU A 331 9.49 7.44 -17.44
N PHE A 332 8.94 7.83 -16.28
CA PHE A 332 8.99 7.01 -15.07
C PHE A 332 7.89 5.93 -15.03
N GLY A 333 6.75 6.15 -15.68
CA GLY A 333 5.58 5.27 -15.60
C GLY A 333 4.69 5.56 -14.39
N SER A 334 4.55 6.84 -14.01
CA SER A 334 3.96 7.31 -12.74
C SER A 334 2.45 7.12 -12.67
N TRP A 335 2.03 5.87 -12.52
CA TRP A 335 0.62 5.45 -12.49
C TRP A 335 -0.15 5.92 -11.23
N ASP A 336 0.56 6.38 -10.19
CA ASP A 336 0.00 6.80 -8.91
C ASP A 336 -0.06 8.35 -8.73
N HIS A 337 0.55 9.13 -9.63
CA HIS A 337 0.54 10.60 -9.62
C HIS A 337 -0.58 11.20 -10.49
N ILE A 338 -1.78 10.63 -10.38
CA ILE A 338 -2.98 11.14 -11.06
C ILE A 338 -3.29 12.54 -10.51
N THR A 339 -3.45 13.52 -11.39
CA THR A 339 -3.42 14.96 -11.10
C THR A 339 -4.54 15.41 -10.13
N ASN A 340 -5.71 14.75 -10.16
CA ASN A 340 -6.80 15.02 -9.22
C ASN A 340 -6.89 14.01 -8.05
N ALA A 341 -5.79 13.29 -7.77
CA ALA A 341 -5.65 12.33 -6.68
C ALA A 341 -4.57 12.75 -5.66
N HIS A 342 -3.67 11.86 -5.27
CA HIS A 342 -2.65 12.07 -4.23
C HIS A 342 -1.24 12.30 -4.81
N ASN A 343 -0.20 12.12 -3.98
CA ASN A 343 1.22 12.20 -4.32
C ASN A 343 1.69 13.56 -4.88
N GLN A 344 0.92 14.62 -4.61
CA GLN A 344 1.23 15.99 -5.01
C GLN A 344 0.69 17.02 -4.02
N VAL A 345 1.30 18.20 -4.05
CA VAL A 345 0.76 19.42 -3.46
C VAL A 345 0.58 20.47 -4.55
N LEU A 346 -0.35 21.39 -4.36
CA LEU A 346 -0.38 22.68 -5.05
C LEU A 346 0.18 23.76 -4.13
N TYR A 347 0.85 24.75 -4.71
CA TYR A 347 1.34 25.93 -4.01
C TYR A 347 1.03 27.17 -4.85
N MET A 348 0.53 28.25 -4.24
CA MET A 348 0.41 29.55 -4.90
C MET A 348 1.59 30.44 -4.51
N TYR A 349 2.43 30.81 -5.48
CA TYR A 349 3.60 31.65 -5.30
C TYR A 349 3.43 33.00 -5.99
N HIS A 350 4.05 34.05 -5.45
CA HIS A 350 4.03 35.38 -6.08
C HIS A 350 5.17 35.54 -7.11
N ASP A 351 4.83 35.62 -8.39
CA ASP A 351 5.75 35.87 -9.49
C ASP A 351 6.16 37.35 -9.55
N THR A 352 7.19 37.70 -8.77
CA THR A 352 7.83 39.03 -8.76
C THR A 352 8.34 39.53 -10.11
N SER A 353 8.40 38.69 -11.16
CA SER A 353 8.80 39.13 -12.50
C SER A 353 7.64 39.71 -13.33
N ASN A 354 6.40 39.36 -12.99
CA ASN A 354 5.17 39.84 -13.65
C ASN A 354 4.12 40.43 -12.69
N ASP A 355 4.42 40.54 -11.38
CA ASP A 355 3.57 41.13 -10.33
C ASP A 355 2.20 40.44 -10.20
N ARG A 356 2.22 39.11 -10.06
CA ARG A 356 1.02 38.25 -10.11
C ARG A 356 1.20 36.95 -9.31
N ASP A 357 0.10 36.39 -8.83
CA ASP A 357 0.10 35.13 -8.09
C ASP A 357 -0.12 33.94 -9.04
N MET A 358 0.66 32.88 -8.84
CA MET A 358 0.83 31.76 -9.76
C MET A 358 0.75 30.42 -9.03
N TRP A 359 -0.08 29.51 -9.52
CA TRP A 359 -0.25 28.16 -8.97
C TRP A 359 0.72 27.18 -9.61
N ILE A 360 1.47 26.44 -8.79
CA ILE A 360 2.46 25.44 -9.22
C ILE A 360 2.21 24.07 -8.56
N PRO A 361 2.14 22.97 -9.34
CA PRO A 361 2.06 21.61 -8.81
C PRO A 361 3.46 21.07 -8.48
N LEU A 362 3.59 20.37 -7.35
CA LEU A 362 4.84 19.79 -6.85
C LEU A 362 4.61 18.31 -6.45
N LEU A 363 5.38 17.38 -7.00
CA LEU A 363 5.17 15.93 -6.83
C LEU A 363 6.08 15.30 -5.75
N TYR A 364 5.59 14.24 -5.09
CA TYR A 364 6.32 13.46 -4.08
C TYR A 364 5.87 11.99 -4.02
N ASP A 365 6.50 11.15 -3.19
CA ASP A 365 6.23 9.69 -3.09
C ASP A 365 6.46 9.00 -4.45
N PHE A 366 7.73 8.68 -4.73
CA PHE A 366 8.21 8.11 -6.00
C PHE A 366 8.77 6.68 -5.83
N ASP A 367 8.35 5.97 -4.79
CA ASP A 367 8.75 4.58 -4.51
C ASP A 367 8.13 3.56 -5.50
N SER A 368 7.03 3.94 -6.15
CA SER A 368 6.25 3.10 -7.08
C SER A 368 6.55 3.36 -8.57
N GLU A 369 7.67 4.04 -8.86
CA GLU A 369 8.12 4.41 -10.22
C GLU A 369 8.93 3.31 -10.93
N PHE A 370 9.35 3.57 -12.17
CA PHE A 370 10.27 2.74 -12.96
C PHE A 370 9.83 1.26 -13.02
N GLY A 371 8.59 1.04 -13.48
CA GLY A 371 8.03 -0.29 -13.67
C GLY A 371 7.72 -1.05 -12.37
N ALA A 372 7.49 -0.34 -11.26
CA ALA A 372 6.99 -0.96 -10.04
C ALA A 372 5.46 -1.07 -10.00
N TYR A 373 4.98 -2.21 -9.51
CA TYR A 373 3.59 -2.60 -9.31
C TYR A 373 2.71 -2.67 -10.56
N LYS A 374 2.13 -1.54 -10.99
CA LYS A 374 0.94 -1.53 -11.84
C LYS A 374 1.28 -1.35 -13.31
N ASP A 375 0.83 -2.30 -14.12
CA ASP A 375 0.81 -2.23 -15.59
C ASP A 375 2.17 -1.93 -16.24
N ILE A 376 3.14 -2.80 -15.91
CA ILE A 376 4.57 -2.77 -16.27
C ILE A 376 4.89 -2.85 -17.79
N LYS A 377 4.31 -1.98 -18.62
CA LYS A 377 4.59 -1.89 -20.06
C LYS A 377 5.48 -0.70 -20.37
N THR A 378 6.67 -0.97 -20.86
CA THR A 378 7.69 0.00 -21.29
C THR A 378 7.45 0.55 -22.69
N ASN A 379 6.77 -0.22 -23.55
CA ASN A 379 6.58 0.04 -24.97
C ASN A 379 5.28 0.81 -25.30
N ARG A 380 5.04 1.91 -24.57
CA ARG A 380 3.82 2.74 -24.68
C ARG A 380 4.13 4.16 -25.14
N SER A 381 3.25 4.70 -25.96
CA SER A 381 3.24 6.14 -26.24
C SER A 381 2.67 6.96 -25.08
N PHE A 382 2.77 8.29 -25.16
CA PHE A 382 2.27 9.20 -24.13
C PHE A 382 0.75 9.08 -23.99
N ASP A 383 0.03 9.01 -25.11
CA ASP A 383 -1.43 8.82 -25.12
C ASP A 383 -1.87 7.44 -24.58
N GLU A 384 -1.00 6.42 -24.61
CA GLU A 384 -1.26 5.11 -24.03
C GLU A 384 -0.92 5.02 -22.53
N GLU A 385 -0.01 5.87 -22.04
CA GLU A 385 0.41 5.92 -20.63
C GLU A 385 -0.37 6.94 -19.79
N ALA A 386 -0.87 8.01 -20.41
CA ALA A 386 -1.46 9.16 -19.73
C ALA A 386 -2.82 8.83 -19.06
N LEU A 387 -2.77 8.31 -17.83
CA LEU A 387 -3.94 8.11 -16.98
C LEU A 387 -4.71 9.41 -16.69
N ASP A 388 -4.05 10.56 -16.78
CA ASP A 388 -4.64 11.91 -16.66
C ASP A 388 -5.26 12.46 -17.95
N SER A 389 -5.29 11.71 -19.05
CA SER A 389 -5.98 12.13 -20.29
C SER A 389 -7.47 12.55 -20.11
N PRO A 390 -8.23 12.13 -19.08
CA PRO A 390 -9.55 12.70 -18.77
C PRO A 390 -9.54 14.10 -18.11
N ASN A 391 -8.39 14.56 -17.59
CA ASN A 391 -8.26 15.87 -16.93
C ASN A 391 -8.43 17.00 -17.96
N PRO A 392 -9.24 18.06 -17.69
CA PRO A 392 -9.48 19.12 -18.67
C PRO A 392 -8.21 19.85 -19.14
N LEU A 393 -7.16 19.91 -18.31
CA LEU A 393 -5.87 20.52 -18.66
C LEU A 393 -5.19 19.82 -19.84
N TYR A 394 -5.30 18.49 -19.95
CA TYR A 394 -4.75 17.73 -21.08
C TYR A 394 -5.38 18.19 -22.41
N LYS A 395 -6.71 18.37 -22.42
CA LYS A 395 -7.44 18.85 -23.59
C LYS A 395 -7.16 20.33 -23.90
N LEU A 396 -7.03 21.17 -22.87
CA LEU A 396 -6.76 22.61 -23.00
C LEU A 396 -5.36 22.87 -23.57
N LEU A 397 -4.35 22.15 -23.06
CA LEU A 397 -2.95 22.24 -23.47
C LEU A 397 -2.61 21.33 -24.65
N LYS A 398 -3.54 20.47 -25.09
CA LYS A 398 -3.43 19.49 -26.18
C LYS A 398 -2.27 18.50 -25.96
N LEU A 399 -2.22 17.89 -24.77
CA LEU A 399 -1.15 16.96 -24.39
C LEU A 399 -1.40 15.58 -25.02
N HIS A 400 -0.75 15.35 -26.15
CA HIS A 400 -0.84 14.18 -27.02
C HIS A 400 0.53 13.88 -27.65
N ASP A 401 0.65 12.73 -28.32
CA ASP A 401 1.86 12.27 -29.02
C ASP A 401 2.41 13.24 -30.10
N ASP A 402 1.63 14.22 -30.57
CA ASP A 402 2.02 15.22 -31.57
C ASP A 402 2.35 16.61 -30.99
N ASN A 403 2.36 16.77 -29.67
CA ASN A 403 2.61 18.06 -29.01
C ASN A 403 4.11 18.41 -28.98
N GLU A 404 4.54 19.33 -29.86
CA GLU A 404 5.95 19.74 -30.01
C GLU A 404 6.62 20.19 -28.70
N GLU A 405 5.90 20.86 -27.78
CA GLU A 405 6.49 21.30 -26.49
C GLU A 405 6.69 20.12 -25.54
N LEU A 406 5.68 19.26 -25.38
CA LEU A 406 5.76 18.04 -24.58
C LEU A 406 6.90 17.13 -25.05
N LEU A 407 6.99 16.88 -26.36
CA LEU A 407 8.07 16.13 -26.97
C LEU A 407 9.44 16.79 -26.72
N SER A 408 9.53 18.12 -26.76
CA SER A 408 10.78 18.83 -26.47
C SER A 408 11.23 18.65 -25.01
N TYR A 409 10.31 18.57 -24.04
CA TYR A 409 10.67 18.26 -22.66
C TYR A 409 11.05 16.78 -22.48
N ILE A 410 10.39 15.85 -23.17
CA ILE A 410 10.77 14.42 -23.13
C ILE A 410 12.21 14.26 -23.66
N ASP A 411 12.54 14.86 -24.82
CA ASP A 411 13.90 14.85 -25.37
C ASP A 411 14.92 15.59 -24.46
N GLU A 412 14.55 16.72 -23.86
CA GLU A 412 15.40 17.44 -22.89
C GLU A 412 15.74 16.57 -21.67
N ILE A 413 14.74 15.87 -21.12
CA ILE A 413 14.88 14.97 -19.97
C ILE A 413 15.72 13.75 -20.35
N MET A 414 15.43 13.10 -21.48
CA MET A 414 16.18 11.93 -21.97
C MET A 414 17.66 12.25 -22.20
N ARG A 415 17.99 13.41 -22.78
CA ARG A 415 19.39 13.84 -22.97
C ARG A 415 20.14 14.09 -21.67
N LYS A 416 19.48 14.73 -20.70
CA LYS A 416 20.13 15.19 -19.46
C LYS A 416 20.19 14.11 -18.37
N ALA A 417 19.05 13.49 -18.10
CA ALA A 417 18.80 12.79 -16.84
C ALA A 417 18.21 11.38 -17.05
N PHE A 418 17.25 11.19 -17.96
CA PHE A 418 16.76 9.85 -18.34
C PHE A 418 17.62 9.24 -19.46
N ASN A 419 18.94 9.20 -19.24
CA ASN A 419 19.94 8.68 -20.16
C ASN A 419 20.55 7.40 -19.54
N PRO A 420 20.45 6.21 -20.17
CA PRO A 420 21.00 4.97 -19.63
C PRO A 420 22.50 5.08 -19.26
N GLY A 421 23.33 5.75 -20.06
CA GLY A 421 24.76 5.91 -19.77
C GLY A 421 25.06 6.73 -18.51
N ASN A 422 24.17 7.67 -18.15
CA ASN A 422 24.27 8.43 -16.90
C ASN A 422 23.61 7.69 -15.73
N LEU A 423 22.41 7.14 -15.95
CA LEU A 423 21.62 6.48 -14.90
C LEU A 423 22.21 5.14 -14.48
N PHE A 424 22.78 4.35 -15.38
CA PHE A 424 23.37 3.06 -15.02
C PHE A 424 24.59 3.28 -14.13
N ALA A 425 25.48 4.22 -14.50
CA ALA A 425 26.60 4.63 -13.65
C ALA A 425 26.15 5.15 -12.27
N ARG A 426 25.04 5.90 -12.19
CA ARG A 426 24.45 6.37 -10.93
C ARG A 426 23.81 5.23 -10.11
N ILE A 427 23.12 4.30 -10.77
CA ILE A 427 22.55 3.09 -10.15
C ILE A 427 23.66 2.22 -9.58
N ASP A 428 24.72 1.95 -10.34
CA ASP A 428 25.86 1.15 -9.89
C ASP A 428 26.59 1.83 -8.70
N GLN A 429 26.83 3.14 -8.78
CA GLN A 429 27.40 3.92 -7.68
C GLN A 429 26.54 3.84 -6.41
N LEU A 430 25.22 4.04 -6.51
CA LEU A 430 24.32 3.98 -5.35
C LEU A 430 24.18 2.55 -4.82
N LYS A 431 24.12 1.54 -5.69
CA LYS A 431 24.05 0.12 -5.34
C LYS A 431 25.30 -0.35 -4.59
N GLU A 432 26.49 0.01 -5.07
CA GLU A 432 27.76 -0.28 -4.38
C GLU A 432 27.83 0.43 -3.02
N PHE A 433 27.51 1.72 -2.98
CA PHE A 433 27.49 2.53 -1.76
C PHE A 433 26.50 2.02 -0.71
N LEU A 434 25.29 1.59 -1.12
CA LEU A 434 24.23 1.13 -0.21
C LEU A 434 24.33 -0.35 0.15
N SER A 435 25.01 -1.18 -0.65
CA SER A 435 25.20 -2.62 -0.45
C SER A 435 25.44 -3.02 1.02
N PRO A 436 26.44 -2.49 1.76
CA PRO A 436 26.67 -2.90 3.14
C PRO A 436 25.51 -2.54 4.08
N TYR A 437 24.82 -1.43 3.83
CA TYR A 437 23.75 -0.92 4.69
C TYR A 437 22.39 -1.58 4.41
N VAL A 438 22.08 -1.89 3.15
CA VAL A 438 20.91 -2.72 2.80
C VAL A 438 21.11 -4.14 3.31
N LYS A 439 22.34 -4.67 3.24
CA LYS A 439 22.67 -5.96 3.86
C LYS A 439 22.46 -5.94 5.37
N GLU A 440 22.80 -4.86 6.06
CA GLU A 440 22.51 -4.68 7.49
C GLU A 440 20.98 -4.63 7.76
N ASP A 441 20.22 -3.83 6.99
CA ASP A 441 18.76 -3.69 7.13
C ASP A 441 17.96 -4.97 6.84
N ARG A 442 18.52 -5.85 5.99
CA ARG A 442 17.90 -7.10 5.53
C ARG A 442 18.56 -8.37 6.13
N THR A 443 19.42 -8.22 7.15
CA THR A 443 19.96 -9.34 7.96
C THR A 443 19.32 -9.36 9.35
N PRO A 444 18.80 -10.49 9.85
CA PRO A 444 18.27 -10.58 11.21
C PRO A 444 19.35 -10.39 12.29
N GLY A 445 19.01 -9.68 13.37
CA GLY A 445 19.87 -9.50 14.54
C GLY A 445 19.87 -10.72 15.49
N GLU A 446 20.52 -10.58 16.64
CA GLU A 446 20.64 -11.65 17.66
C GLU A 446 19.29 -12.13 18.23
N ASP A 447 18.23 -11.31 18.16
CA ASP A 447 16.87 -11.71 18.56
C ASP A 447 16.09 -12.44 17.46
N GLY A 448 16.73 -12.72 16.32
CA GLY A 448 16.15 -13.37 15.16
C GLY A 448 15.23 -12.47 14.32
N ARG A 449 15.17 -11.16 14.60
CA ARG A 449 14.33 -10.21 13.84
C ARG A 449 15.16 -9.33 12.91
N LEU A 450 14.56 -9.00 11.77
CA LEU A 450 15.03 -7.93 10.90
C LEU A 450 14.90 -6.56 11.60
N PRO A 451 15.86 -5.64 11.43
CA PRO A 451 15.84 -4.30 12.01
C PRO A 451 14.52 -3.52 11.81
N GLY A 452 14.15 -2.72 12.82
CA GLY A 452 13.02 -1.77 12.78
C GLY A 452 11.61 -2.37 12.83
N ARG A 453 11.48 -3.67 12.56
CA ARG A 453 10.19 -4.32 12.34
C ARG A 453 9.47 -4.66 13.65
N VAL A 454 8.22 -4.21 13.74
CA VAL A 454 7.28 -4.53 14.84
C VAL A 454 6.24 -5.52 14.34
N LYS A 455 5.79 -6.45 15.20
CA LYS A 455 4.80 -7.46 14.82
C LYS A 455 3.55 -6.84 14.20
N ARG A 456 3.05 -7.44 13.12
CA ARG A 456 1.74 -7.12 12.54
C ARG A 456 0.79 -8.30 12.51
N ILE A 457 -0.49 -7.97 12.41
CA ILE A 457 -1.57 -8.95 12.23
C ILE A 457 -1.42 -9.59 10.84
N ASN A 458 -1.18 -8.76 9.82
CA ASN A 458 -0.95 -9.19 8.44
C ASN A 458 0.51 -8.95 8.10
N VAL A 459 1.18 -9.98 7.55
CA VAL A 459 2.55 -9.85 7.02
C VAL A 459 2.45 -9.19 5.64
N LYS A 460 3.24 -8.16 5.39
CA LYS A 460 3.46 -7.60 4.05
C LYS A 460 4.70 -8.25 3.46
N VAL A 461 4.60 -8.82 2.27
CA VAL A 461 5.75 -9.47 1.61
C VAL A 461 6.87 -8.47 1.30
N GLU A 462 6.49 -7.21 1.11
CA GLU A 462 7.35 -6.05 0.90
C GLU A 462 8.30 -5.76 2.08
N ASP A 463 7.88 -5.99 3.33
CA ASP A 463 8.76 -5.85 4.51
C ASP A 463 9.97 -6.82 4.47
N TYR A 464 9.90 -7.86 3.65
CA TYR A 464 10.78 -9.03 3.63
C TYR A 464 11.67 -9.17 2.40
N PHE A 465 11.68 -8.21 1.46
CA PHE A 465 12.67 -8.21 0.36
C PHE A 465 14.10 -8.33 0.93
N GLY A 466 14.85 -9.30 0.41
CA GLY A 466 16.19 -9.64 0.86
C GLY A 466 17.29 -8.76 0.26
N TYR A 467 18.53 -9.05 0.63
CA TYR A 467 19.70 -8.41 0.01
C TYR A 467 19.85 -8.77 -1.48
N ASP A 468 19.50 -10.00 -1.86
CA ASP A 468 19.62 -10.45 -3.25
C ASP A 468 18.51 -9.86 -4.14
N ASP A 469 17.32 -9.57 -3.59
CA ASP A 469 16.27 -8.80 -4.27
C ASP A 469 16.73 -7.39 -4.61
N PHE A 470 17.45 -6.73 -3.70
CA PHE A 470 18.08 -5.42 -3.92
C PHE A 470 19.10 -5.48 -5.07
N ILE A 471 20.03 -6.44 -5.02
CA ILE A 471 21.05 -6.58 -6.07
C ILE A 471 20.42 -6.90 -7.44
N GLY A 472 19.45 -7.81 -7.51
CA GLY A 472 18.80 -8.19 -8.75
C GLY A 472 17.88 -7.10 -9.32
N ASN A 473 17.07 -6.46 -8.46
CA ASN A 473 16.08 -5.49 -8.91
C ASN A 473 16.65 -4.10 -9.18
N SER A 474 17.81 -3.73 -8.62
CA SER A 474 18.60 -2.60 -9.13
C SER A 474 19.05 -2.81 -10.58
N GLU A 475 19.15 -4.05 -11.05
CA GLU A 475 19.55 -4.43 -12.41
C GLU A 475 18.32 -4.79 -13.29
N TYR A 476 18.18 -6.06 -13.66
CA TYR A 476 17.26 -6.57 -14.67
C TYR A 476 16.33 -7.69 -14.15
N THR A 477 16.39 -8.01 -12.85
CA THR A 477 15.53 -9.05 -12.25
C THR A 477 14.13 -8.52 -11.97
N MET A 478 13.12 -9.15 -12.55
CA MET A 478 11.72 -8.90 -12.23
C MET A 478 11.31 -9.66 -10.96
N ILE A 479 10.62 -8.98 -10.05
CA ILE A 479 10.03 -9.60 -8.86
C ILE A 479 8.51 -9.70 -9.04
N LYS A 480 7.91 -10.83 -8.68
CA LYS A 480 6.44 -11.01 -8.56
C LYS A 480 6.04 -11.21 -7.10
N LEU A 481 4.90 -10.62 -6.72
CA LEU A 481 4.33 -10.73 -5.38
C LEU A 481 2.97 -11.44 -5.45
N HIS A 482 2.95 -12.76 -5.23
CA HIS A 482 1.72 -13.54 -5.24
C HIS A 482 0.99 -13.36 -3.91
N LYS A 483 -0.14 -12.64 -3.93
CA LYS A 483 -0.92 -12.30 -2.73
C LYS A 483 -2.14 -13.21 -2.62
N TYR A 484 -2.21 -13.94 -1.51
CA TYR A 484 -3.17 -15.01 -1.29
C TYR A 484 -4.32 -14.59 -0.36
N THR A 485 -5.52 -15.09 -0.64
CA THR A 485 -6.56 -15.26 0.39
C THR A 485 -6.95 -16.73 0.40
N SER A 486 -6.48 -17.43 1.43
CA SER A 486 -6.36 -18.89 1.46
C SER A 486 -5.32 -19.48 0.51
N ASP A 487 -5.62 -20.57 -0.18
CA ASP A 487 -4.69 -21.21 -1.12
C ASP A 487 -4.86 -20.64 -2.56
N GLU A 488 -5.83 -19.75 -2.76
CA GLU A 488 -6.05 -19.01 -4.01
C GLU A 488 -5.26 -17.69 -4.05
N ILE A 489 -4.61 -17.44 -5.19
CA ILE A 489 -3.95 -16.17 -5.52
C ILE A 489 -5.01 -15.16 -5.98
N VAL A 490 -5.23 -14.09 -5.21
CA VAL A 490 -6.17 -13.02 -5.58
C VAL A 490 -5.51 -11.89 -6.37
N ASN A 491 -4.21 -11.66 -6.15
CA ASN A 491 -3.43 -10.66 -6.89
C ASN A 491 -2.00 -11.14 -7.16
N THR A 492 -1.36 -10.58 -8.19
CA THR A 492 0.06 -10.76 -8.45
C THR A 492 0.64 -9.45 -8.94
N ASP A 493 1.21 -8.68 -8.01
CA ASP A 493 1.94 -7.46 -8.36
C ASP A 493 3.28 -7.83 -8.99
N ARG A 494 3.86 -6.89 -9.77
CA ARG A 494 5.13 -7.09 -10.47
C ARG A 494 6.01 -5.87 -10.33
N ILE A 495 7.31 -6.05 -10.14
CA ILE A 495 8.29 -4.98 -10.05
C ILE A 495 9.39 -5.31 -11.05
N MET A 496 9.53 -4.52 -12.12
CA MET A 496 10.60 -4.70 -13.12
C MET A 496 11.97 -4.41 -12.53
N GLY A 497 13.02 -4.93 -13.17
CA GLY A 497 14.37 -4.43 -12.92
C GLY A 497 14.45 -2.93 -13.23
N LEU A 498 15.15 -2.18 -12.39
CA LEU A 498 15.26 -0.73 -12.51
C LEU A 498 15.99 -0.32 -13.80
N LYS A 499 17.12 -0.97 -14.12
CA LYS A 499 17.81 -0.77 -15.41
C LYS A 499 16.98 -1.28 -16.58
N GLN A 500 16.20 -2.36 -16.40
CA GLN A 500 15.28 -2.88 -17.41
C GLN A 500 14.23 -1.85 -17.84
N TRP A 501 13.53 -1.19 -16.89
CA TRP A 501 12.56 -0.16 -17.25
C TRP A 501 13.21 0.99 -18.03
N ILE A 502 14.37 1.45 -17.54
CA ILE A 502 15.09 2.59 -18.13
C ILE A 502 15.52 2.29 -19.57
N ILE A 503 16.13 1.13 -19.84
CA ILE A 503 16.59 0.79 -21.21
C ILE A 503 15.41 0.62 -22.18
N GLU A 504 14.37 -0.12 -21.80
CA GLU A 504 13.24 -0.40 -22.68
C GLU A 504 12.42 0.87 -22.98
N ARG A 505 12.15 1.70 -21.96
CA ARG A 505 11.44 2.99 -22.15
C ARG A 505 12.27 3.97 -22.98
N PHE A 506 13.58 4.03 -22.76
CA PHE A 506 14.48 4.90 -23.53
C PHE A 506 14.51 4.49 -25.00
N GLN A 507 14.77 3.21 -25.29
CA GLN A 507 14.77 2.66 -26.66
C GLN A 507 13.42 2.90 -27.35
N PHE A 508 12.30 2.61 -26.67
CA PHE A 508 10.97 2.85 -27.23
C PHE A 508 10.74 4.33 -27.55
N ALA A 509 11.03 5.25 -26.63
CA ALA A 509 10.80 6.68 -26.86
C ALA A 509 11.70 7.23 -27.99
N CYS A 510 12.96 6.79 -28.06
CA CYS A 510 13.87 7.11 -29.17
C CYS A 510 13.31 6.63 -30.51
N GLU A 511 12.86 5.38 -30.61
CA GLU A 511 12.32 4.86 -31.86
C GLU A 511 10.95 5.47 -32.20
N TYR A 512 10.01 5.56 -31.26
CA TYR A 512 8.64 5.99 -31.54
C TYR A 512 8.60 7.46 -32.01
N TYR A 513 9.17 8.37 -31.23
CA TYR A 513 9.19 9.82 -31.52
C TYR A 513 10.30 10.27 -32.48
N LYS A 514 11.19 9.35 -32.89
CA LYS A 514 12.32 9.62 -33.80
C LYS A 514 13.31 10.66 -33.26
N PHE A 515 13.54 10.66 -31.94
CA PHE A 515 14.54 11.51 -31.29
C PHE A 515 15.97 11.13 -31.69
N ASP A 516 16.86 12.12 -31.77
CA ASP A 516 18.30 11.88 -32.00
C ASP A 516 18.97 11.37 -30.71
N CYS A 517 18.92 10.05 -30.50
CA CYS A 517 19.53 9.37 -29.35
C CYS A 517 21.00 8.94 -29.57
N SER A 518 21.70 9.49 -30.57
CA SER A 518 23.10 9.14 -30.87
C SER A 518 24.10 9.40 -29.73
N TYR A 519 23.72 10.21 -28.74
CA TYR A 519 24.49 10.42 -27.50
C TYR A 519 24.53 9.19 -26.58
N ALA A 520 23.71 8.17 -26.85
CA ALA A 520 23.62 6.91 -26.13
C ALA A 520 23.58 5.71 -27.10
N GLU A 521 24.32 5.80 -28.22
CA GLU A 521 24.30 4.81 -29.31
C GLU A 521 24.56 3.37 -28.84
N GLU A 522 25.40 3.16 -27.81
CA GLU A 522 25.67 1.84 -27.23
C GLU A 522 24.48 1.21 -26.48
N TYR A 523 23.44 2.00 -26.19
CA TYR A 523 22.19 1.57 -25.53
C TYR A 523 21.01 1.48 -26.51
N LEU A 524 21.20 1.79 -27.79
CA LEU A 524 20.20 1.54 -28.84
C LEU A 524 20.32 0.11 -29.35
N HIS A 525 19.26 -0.37 -30.02
CA HIS A 525 19.15 -1.62 -30.82
C HIS A 525 20.13 -2.77 -30.47
N ASP A 526 19.57 -3.86 -29.93
CA ASP A 526 20.29 -5.10 -29.57
C ASP A 526 21.25 -4.99 -28.34
N TYR A 527 21.06 -3.99 -27.48
CA TYR A 527 21.75 -3.91 -26.17
C TYR A 527 21.49 -5.19 -25.33
N PRO A 528 22.53 -5.96 -24.97
CA PRO A 528 22.35 -7.28 -24.37
C PRO A 528 22.16 -7.21 -22.84
N TYR A 529 21.01 -7.70 -22.37
CA TYR A 529 20.75 -8.03 -20.97
C TYR A 529 19.89 -9.30 -20.89
N GLU A 530 20.00 -10.01 -19.77
CA GLU A 530 19.13 -11.15 -19.44
C GLU A 530 18.22 -10.77 -18.26
N THR A 531 16.99 -11.28 -18.24
CA THR A 531 15.98 -10.93 -17.22
C THR A 531 15.59 -12.16 -16.41
N ASP A 532 16.08 -12.22 -15.17
CA ASP A 532 15.61 -13.21 -14.19
C ASP A 532 14.22 -12.85 -13.64
N VAL A 533 13.54 -13.86 -13.08
CA VAL A 533 12.23 -13.71 -12.43
C VAL A 533 12.26 -14.37 -11.06
N ILE A 534 12.08 -13.58 -10.01
CA ILE A 534 11.92 -14.03 -8.62
C ILE A 534 10.43 -13.93 -8.24
N GLU A 535 9.94 -14.90 -7.45
CA GLU A 535 8.54 -14.99 -7.04
C GLU A 535 8.47 -15.11 -5.50
N HIS A 536 7.77 -14.17 -4.85
CA HIS A 536 7.52 -14.17 -3.41
C HIS A 536 6.03 -14.34 -3.11
N GLU A 537 5.69 -14.93 -1.95
CA GLU A 537 4.31 -15.19 -1.53
C GLU A 537 3.90 -14.36 -0.31
N GLU A 538 2.76 -13.66 -0.37
CA GLU A 538 2.10 -13.10 0.81
C GLU A 538 0.96 -14.01 1.26
N LYS A 539 1.17 -14.72 2.38
CA LYS A 539 0.14 -15.54 3.04
C LYS A 539 -0.16 -14.96 4.42
N ASN A 540 -1.31 -14.29 4.54
CA ASN A 540 -1.70 -13.50 5.72
C ASN A 540 -2.05 -14.34 6.97
N GLY A 541 -1.93 -15.67 6.91
CA GLY A 541 -2.22 -16.57 8.02
C GLY A 541 -3.67 -16.53 8.47
N GLY A 542 -3.92 -16.82 9.75
CA GLY A 542 -5.27 -17.05 10.26
C GLY A 542 -5.88 -18.34 9.70
N CYS A 543 -7.20 -18.45 9.77
CA CYS A 543 -7.90 -19.66 9.36
C CYS A 543 -7.74 -19.91 7.87
N LYS A 544 -7.23 -21.09 7.50
CA LYS A 544 -6.92 -21.45 6.11
C LYS A 544 -6.19 -20.34 5.34
N ASN A 545 -5.22 -19.62 5.94
CA ASN A 545 -4.50 -18.49 5.30
C ASN A 545 -5.39 -17.33 4.77
N SER A 546 -6.64 -17.20 5.23
CA SER A 546 -7.60 -16.18 4.77
C SER A 546 -7.34 -14.76 5.31
N GLY A 547 -6.54 -14.62 6.36
CA GLY A 547 -6.43 -13.38 7.15
C GLY A 547 -7.52 -13.23 8.23
N TYR A 548 -8.45 -14.17 8.38
CA TYR A 548 -9.52 -14.11 9.39
C TYR A 548 -9.30 -15.09 10.55
N PRO A 549 -9.87 -14.87 11.75
CA PRO A 549 -9.87 -15.86 12.82
C PRO A 549 -10.63 -17.14 12.43
N CYS A 550 -10.25 -18.28 12.98
CA CYS A 550 -11.12 -19.46 12.94
C CYS A 550 -12.32 -19.28 13.87
N CYS A 551 -13.46 -19.83 13.50
CA CYS A 551 -14.59 -19.97 14.42
C CYS A 551 -14.27 -21.04 15.47
N VAL A 552 -14.42 -20.69 16.75
CA VAL A 552 -14.12 -21.51 17.94
C VAL A 552 -15.36 -21.72 18.82
N LYS A 553 -16.20 -20.69 18.97
CA LYS A 553 -17.39 -20.69 19.82
C LYS A 553 -18.70 -20.78 19.03
N THR A 554 -18.79 -20.16 17.86
CA THR A 554 -20.02 -20.13 17.06
C THR A 554 -20.21 -21.43 16.29
N LYS A 555 -21.47 -21.76 16.02
CA LYS A 555 -21.89 -22.85 15.14
C LYS A 555 -22.90 -22.37 14.09
N THR A 556 -23.13 -21.06 14.01
CA THR A 556 -24.06 -20.48 13.05
C THR A 556 -23.31 -20.16 11.76
N LEU A 557 -23.66 -20.85 10.67
CA LEU A 557 -23.27 -20.44 9.32
C LEU A 557 -23.98 -19.12 8.97
N VAL A 558 -23.21 -18.12 8.55
CA VAL A 558 -23.71 -16.80 8.15
C VAL A 558 -23.57 -16.61 6.63
N SER A 559 -22.48 -17.12 6.02
CA SER A 559 -22.25 -17.06 4.58
C SER A 559 -21.34 -18.22 4.11
N SER A 560 -21.29 -18.48 2.81
CA SER A 560 -20.37 -19.41 2.16
C SER A 560 -19.84 -18.80 0.85
N ASP A 561 -18.53 -18.87 0.61
CA ASP A 561 -17.88 -18.43 -0.64
C ASP A 561 -16.75 -19.40 -1.07
N ALA A 562 -15.82 -18.94 -1.93
CA ALA A 562 -14.68 -19.74 -2.39
C ALA A 562 -13.61 -19.98 -1.30
N VAL A 563 -13.46 -19.05 -0.34
CA VAL A 563 -12.54 -19.17 0.80
C VAL A 563 -13.10 -20.15 1.85
N GLY A 564 -14.44 -20.20 1.97
CA GLY A 564 -15.16 -21.30 2.59
C GLY A 564 -16.43 -20.86 3.30
N ASP A 565 -16.73 -21.54 4.40
CA ASP A 565 -17.89 -21.27 5.24
C ASP A 565 -17.55 -20.29 6.37
N TRP A 566 -18.42 -19.30 6.57
CA TRP A 566 -18.20 -18.15 7.45
C TRP A 566 -19.21 -18.10 8.58
N GLY A 567 -18.75 -17.78 9.78
CA GLY A 567 -19.55 -17.46 10.97
C GLY A 567 -19.24 -16.06 11.51
N ILE A 568 -19.93 -15.69 12.60
CA ILE A 568 -19.63 -14.47 13.37
C ILE A 568 -19.40 -14.84 14.83
N GLU A 569 -18.33 -14.29 15.42
CA GLU A 569 -17.95 -14.41 16.83
C GLU A 569 -17.47 -13.08 17.40
N ASN A 570 -17.87 -12.75 18.64
CA ASN A 570 -17.52 -11.50 19.31
C ASN A 570 -17.80 -10.25 18.43
N ASN A 571 -18.82 -10.31 17.57
CA ASN A 571 -19.22 -9.35 16.53
C ASN A 571 -18.31 -9.21 15.29
N ASP A 572 -17.28 -10.05 15.14
CA ASP A 572 -16.38 -10.10 13.97
C ASP A 572 -16.62 -11.36 13.12
N TRP A 573 -16.22 -11.31 11.85
CA TRP A 573 -16.23 -12.46 10.94
C TRP A 573 -15.16 -13.50 11.30
N CYS A 574 -15.56 -14.78 11.30
CA CYS A 574 -14.66 -15.93 11.43
C CYS A 574 -14.93 -16.95 10.32
N LEU A 575 -13.94 -17.80 10.02
CA LEU A 575 -14.04 -18.86 9.02
C LEU A 575 -14.04 -20.24 9.71
N PHE A 576 -14.80 -21.21 9.22
CA PHE A 576 -14.77 -22.58 9.72
C PHE A 576 -13.58 -23.35 9.11
N GLU A 577 -12.82 -24.08 9.95
CA GLU A 577 -11.66 -24.89 9.52
C GLU A 577 -12.07 -26.01 8.55
N THR A 578 -13.17 -26.69 8.84
CA THR A 578 -13.81 -27.68 7.95
C THR A 578 -14.98 -27.03 7.20
N PRO A 579 -15.35 -27.51 6.00
CA PRO A 579 -16.64 -27.19 5.39
C PRO A 579 -17.80 -27.45 6.37
N PHE A 580 -18.80 -26.57 6.35
CA PHE A 580 -19.91 -26.60 7.29
C PHE A 580 -20.88 -27.74 6.95
N ASP A 581 -20.94 -28.77 7.80
CA ASP A 581 -21.68 -30.00 7.49
C ASP A 581 -23.20 -29.84 7.60
N LYS A 582 -23.80 -29.41 6.50
CA LYS A 582 -25.26 -29.39 6.25
C LYS A 582 -25.89 -30.79 6.19
N ASN A 583 -25.08 -31.86 6.15
CA ASN A 583 -25.48 -33.26 6.00
C ASN A 583 -25.27 -34.11 7.27
N SER A 584 -24.98 -33.49 8.42
CA SER A 584 -25.14 -34.17 9.70
C SER A 584 -26.56 -34.76 9.82
N GLU A 585 -26.70 -35.93 10.45
CA GLU A 585 -28.03 -36.58 10.60
C GLU A 585 -29.05 -35.68 11.33
N CYS A 586 -28.57 -34.63 12.00
CA CYS A 586 -29.37 -33.54 12.51
C CYS A 586 -28.82 -32.15 12.16
N TRP A 587 -29.22 -31.61 11.01
CA TRP A 587 -28.91 -30.23 10.60
C TRP A 587 -29.30 -29.16 11.63
N SER A 588 -30.35 -29.38 12.44
CA SER A 588 -30.78 -28.39 13.44
C SER A 588 -29.92 -28.35 14.71
N GLU A 589 -29.13 -29.39 14.99
CA GLU A 589 -28.24 -29.42 16.16
C GLU A 589 -27.12 -28.39 16.05
N VAL A 590 -26.72 -28.06 14.82
CA VAL A 590 -25.75 -27.01 14.53
C VAL A 590 -26.32 -25.61 14.85
N LEU A 591 -27.65 -25.45 14.77
CA LEU A 591 -28.40 -24.27 15.20
C LEU A 591 -28.82 -24.31 16.69
N GLY A 592 -28.37 -25.31 17.45
CA GLY A 592 -28.67 -25.46 18.89
C GLY A 592 -29.98 -26.20 19.22
N TYR A 593 -30.66 -26.78 18.23
CA TYR A 593 -31.93 -27.50 18.43
C TYR A 593 -31.78 -29.00 18.13
N SER A 594 -32.09 -29.87 19.09
CA SER A 594 -32.07 -31.33 18.86
C SER A 594 -33.07 -31.75 17.79
N CYS A 595 -32.76 -32.75 16.96
CA CYS A 595 -33.73 -33.23 15.98
C CYS A 595 -34.92 -33.97 16.59
N CYS A 596 -36.00 -34.01 15.82
CA CYS A 596 -37.25 -34.66 16.20
C CYS A 596 -37.03 -36.18 16.30
N LYS A 597 -37.49 -36.80 17.40
CA LYS A 597 -37.23 -38.21 17.74
C LYS A 597 -38.46 -39.10 17.60
N ASP A 598 -39.66 -38.53 17.56
CA ASP A 598 -40.86 -39.27 17.13
C ASP A 598 -40.96 -39.24 15.59
N LYS A 599 -41.03 -40.42 14.99
CA LYS A 599 -41.30 -40.63 13.56
C LYS A 599 -42.63 -40.02 13.08
N LYS A 600 -43.53 -39.66 13.99
CA LYS A 600 -44.83 -39.04 13.71
C LYS A 600 -44.83 -37.52 13.82
N THR A 601 -43.73 -36.90 14.24
CA THR A 601 -43.61 -35.45 14.30
C THR A 601 -43.73 -34.87 12.90
N LYS A 602 -44.59 -33.86 12.75
CA LYS A 602 -44.88 -33.24 11.46
C LYS A 602 -44.09 -31.96 11.28
N VAL A 603 -43.75 -31.67 10.03
CA VAL A 603 -43.38 -30.33 9.59
C VAL A 603 -44.46 -29.35 10.08
N SER A 604 -44.02 -28.40 10.90
CA SER A 604 -44.82 -27.38 11.57
C SER A 604 -44.47 -25.98 11.06
N TYR A 605 -43.24 -25.80 10.58
CA TYR A 605 -42.73 -24.59 9.92
C TYR A 605 -41.62 -24.98 8.94
N VAL A 606 -41.29 -24.12 7.97
CA VAL A 606 -40.20 -24.33 6.99
C VAL A 606 -39.55 -22.98 6.71
N ASP A 607 -38.22 -22.94 6.69
CA ASP A 607 -37.42 -21.76 6.36
C ASP A 607 -36.21 -22.13 5.48
N ALA A 608 -35.26 -21.19 5.31
CA ALA A 608 -34.04 -21.39 4.54
C ALA A 608 -33.03 -22.37 5.21
N SER A 609 -33.23 -22.72 6.49
CA SER A 609 -32.42 -23.69 7.22
C SER A 609 -32.96 -25.11 7.04
N GLY A 610 -34.29 -25.27 7.06
CA GLY A 610 -34.94 -26.56 6.82
C GLY A 610 -36.40 -26.64 7.28
N GLU A 611 -36.85 -27.88 7.47
CA GLU A 611 -38.21 -28.21 7.91
C GLU A 611 -38.25 -28.39 9.43
N TRP A 612 -39.00 -27.57 10.16
CA TRP A 612 -39.05 -27.60 11.61
C TRP A 612 -40.28 -28.36 12.14
N GLY A 613 -40.07 -29.23 13.12
CA GLY A 613 -41.10 -29.88 13.92
C GLY A 613 -41.10 -29.37 15.36
N ALA A 614 -42.08 -29.81 16.16
CA ALA A 614 -42.16 -29.46 17.57
C ALA A 614 -42.49 -30.69 18.44
N GLU A 615 -41.63 -31.00 19.41
CA GLU A 615 -41.78 -32.11 20.34
C GLU A 615 -41.79 -31.59 21.78
N HIS A 616 -42.77 -32.02 22.58
CA HIS A 616 -42.94 -31.61 23.98
C HIS A 616 -43.00 -30.08 24.24
N GLY A 617 -43.19 -29.27 23.19
CA GLY A 617 -43.20 -27.80 23.26
C GLY A 617 -41.86 -27.14 22.91
N GLN A 618 -40.86 -27.90 22.47
CA GLN A 618 -39.59 -27.38 21.95
C GLN A 618 -39.48 -27.63 20.44
N TRP A 619 -38.82 -26.71 19.73
CA TRP A 619 -38.52 -26.86 18.29
C TRP A 619 -37.45 -27.93 18.05
N CYS A 620 -37.59 -28.64 16.94
CA CYS A 620 -36.68 -29.69 16.52
C CYS A 620 -36.57 -29.76 14.98
N GLY A 621 -35.41 -30.17 14.45
CA GLY A 621 -35.25 -30.40 13.01
C GLY A 621 -35.96 -31.67 12.55
N ILE A 622 -36.72 -31.57 11.46
CA ILE A 622 -37.26 -32.73 10.73
C ILE A 622 -36.11 -33.37 9.95
N THR A 623 -36.09 -34.71 9.98
CA THR A 623 -35.11 -35.53 9.29
C THR A 623 -35.83 -36.57 8.43
N ASP A 624 -35.07 -37.36 7.68
CA ASP A 624 -35.58 -38.49 6.90
C ASP A 624 -36.40 -39.49 7.75
N LEU A 625 -36.15 -39.57 9.07
CA LEU A 625 -36.94 -40.34 10.04
C LEU A 625 -38.43 -40.02 9.99
N GLN A 626 -38.79 -38.74 9.83
CA GLN A 626 -40.17 -38.27 9.72
C GLN A 626 -40.64 -38.18 8.26
N ARG A 627 -39.75 -37.87 7.31
CA ARG A 627 -40.10 -37.71 5.89
C ARG A 627 -40.49 -39.02 5.21
N CYS A 628 -39.90 -40.14 5.61
CA CYS A 628 -39.92 -41.37 4.83
C CYS A 628 -40.42 -42.64 5.56
N PRO A 629 -41.10 -43.56 4.83
CA PRO A 629 -41.49 -44.88 5.33
C PRO A 629 -40.33 -45.73 5.87
N SER A 630 -39.26 -45.93 5.09
CA SER A 630 -38.18 -46.89 5.40
C SER A 630 -36.81 -46.25 5.71
N PHE A 631 -36.81 -45.11 6.40
CA PHE A 631 -35.58 -44.51 6.94
C PHE A 631 -34.79 -45.49 7.82
N GLY A 632 -33.48 -45.56 7.56
CA GLY A 632 -32.49 -46.32 8.34
C GLY A 632 -31.82 -47.41 7.50
N GLU A 633 -32.58 -48.20 6.74
CA GLU A 633 -32.03 -49.12 5.75
C GLU A 633 -31.76 -48.41 4.41
N TYR A 634 -32.57 -47.39 4.08
CA TYR A 634 -32.41 -46.52 2.93
C TYR A 634 -32.63 -45.05 3.32
N LYS A 635 -32.03 -44.11 2.58
CA LYS A 635 -32.29 -42.66 2.74
C LYS A 635 -33.62 -42.26 2.09
N CYS A 636 -34.12 -41.08 2.41
CA CYS A 636 -35.28 -40.50 1.74
C CYS A 636 -34.86 -39.90 0.38
N CYS A 637 -35.67 -40.05 -0.66
CA CYS A 637 -35.38 -39.46 -1.97
C CYS A 637 -35.57 -37.93 -1.95
N GLU A 638 -34.72 -37.20 -2.68
CA GLU A 638 -34.92 -35.78 -2.97
C GLU A 638 -36.12 -35.55 -3.91
N LYS A 639 -36.40 -36.52 -4.80
CA LYS A 639 -37.36 -36.38 -5.90
C LYS A 639 -38.42 -37.47 -5.84
N CYS A 640 -39.68 -37.09 -6.11
CA CYS A 640 -40.86 -37.97 -6.11
C CYS A 640 -40.92 -38.99 -7.27
N LYS A 641 -39.77 -39.37 -7.86
CA LYS A 641 -39.73 -40.28 -9.02
C LYS A 641 -39.67 -41.74 -8.56
N VAL A 642 -40.85 -42.33 -8.37
CA VAL A 642 -41.01 -43.78 -8.18
C VAL A 642 -40.43 -44.54 -9.38
N VAL A 643 -39.53 -45.50 -9.13
CA VAL A 643 -38.99 -46.44 -10.13
C VAL A 643 -39.31 -47.90 -9.81
N TYR A 644 -39.67 -48.20 -8.57
CA TYR A 644 -40.12 -49.51 -8.10
C TYR A 644 -41.15 -49.33 -6.96
N SER A 645 -42.03 -50.31 -6.79
CA SER A 645 -43.07 -50.30 -5.74
C SER A 645 -43.45 -51.73 -5.39
N ASP A 646 -43.41 -52.07 -4.11
CA ASP A 646 -43.68 -53.43 -3.56
C ASP A 646 -44.66 -53.42 -2.37
N GLY A 647 -45.12 -52.24 -1.98
CA GLY A 647 -45.88 -51.98 -0.75
C GLY A 647 -45.50 -50.61 -0.18
N GLU A 648 -44.24 -50.23 -0.39
CA GLU A 648 -43.77 -48.85 -0.33
C GLU A 648 -43.26 -48.43 -1.73
N ASP A 649 -43.16 -47.12 -1.96
CA ASP A 649 -42.66 -46.56 -3.23
C ASP A 649 -41.18 -46.20 -3.10
N TRP A 650 -40.39 -46.55 -4.12
CA TRP A 650 -38.92 -46.47 -4.11
C TRP A 650 -38.38 -45.70 -5.31
N GLY A 651 -37.40 -44.84 -5.06
CA GLY A 651 -36.60 -44.13 -6.06
C GLY A 651 -35.19 -44.71 -6.17
N VAL A 652 -34.45 -44.29 -7.21
CA VAL A 652 -33.01 -44.50 -7.33
C VAL A 652 -32.34 -43.18 -7.69
N GLU A 653 -31.48 -42.69 -6.82
CA GLU A 653 -30.76 -41.42 -6.96
C GLU A 653 -29.27 -41.64 -6.68
N HIS A 654 -28.41 -41.01 -7.50
CA HIS A 654 -26.95 -41.19 -7.46
C HIS A 654 -26.47 -42.67 -7.47
N GLY A 655 -27.27 -43.57 -8.07
CA GLY A 655 -27.01 -45.01 -8.14
C GLY A 655 -27.49 -45.84 -6.94
N ASN A 656 -28.03 -45.20 -5.90
CA ASN A 656 -28.47 -45.84 -4.66
C ASN A 656 -30.00 -45.87 -4.56
N TRP A 657 -30.55 -46.87 -3.88
CA TRP A 657 -31.98 -46.94 -3.55
C TRP A 657 -32.35 -45.94 -2.45
N CYS A 658 -33.51 -45.29 -2.62
CA CYS A 658 -34.10 -44.39 -1.63
C CYS A 658 -35.60 -44.64 -1.49
N SER A 659 -36.13 -44.40 -0.29
CA SER A 659 -37.58 -44.47 0.00
C SER A 659 -38.24 -43.15 -0.43
N ILE A 660 -39.44 -43.20 -1.01
CA ILE A 660 -40.12 -41.99 -1.52
C ILE A 660 -40.77 -41.20 -0.37
N PRO A 661 -40.56 -39.86 -0.27
CA PRO A 661 -41.15 -39.04 0.78
C PRO A 661 -42.68 -39.10 0.87
N TYR A 662 -43.23 -38.98 2.08
CA TYR A 662 -44.68 -38.91 2.31
C TYR A 662 -45.36 -37.72 1.60
N SER A 663 -44.62 -36.63 1.34
CA SER A 663 -45.12 -35.46 0.60
C SER A 663 -45.51 -35.79 -0.84
N CYS A 664 -44.80 -36.71 -1.49
CA CYS A 664 -45.04 -37.15 -2.87
C CYS A 664 -46.41 -37.83 -3.07
N ALA A 665 -47.00 -38.38 -2.00
CA ALA A 665 -48.31 -39.02 -2.06
C ALA A 665 -49.48 -38.05 -2.34
N ALA A 666 -49.24 -36.73 -2.34
CA ALA A 666 -50.26 -35.72 -2.60
C ALA A 666 -50.59 -35.54 -4.10
N GLU A 667 -49.65 -35.79 -5.02
CA GLU A 667 -49.79 -35.37 -6.42
C GLU A 667 -50.65 -36.29 -7.30
N ILE A 668 -50.88 -37.54 -6.88
CA ILE A 668 -51.49 -38.59 -7.74
C ILE A 668 -53.04 -38.57 -7.63
N LYS A 669 -53.69 -37.40 -7.76
CA LYS A 669 -55.16 -37.26 -7.58
C LYS A 669 -55.97 -36.36 -8.53
N ASP A 670 -55.50 -36.00 -9.73
CA ASP A 670 -56.37 -35.85 -10.91
C ASP A 670 -55.58 -35.91 -12.24
N PRO A 671 -56.01 -36.72 -13.22
CA PRO A 671 -55.74 -36.39 -14.62
C PRO A 671 -56.95 -36.64 -15.55
N THR A 672 -57.92 -35.72 -15.55
CA THR A 672 -59.10 -35.78 -16.43
C THR A 672 -58.82 -35.36 -17.90
N THR A 673 -58.19 -36.29 -18.63
CA THR A 673 -58.33 -36.55 -20.09
C THR A 673 -57.95 -35.50 -21.17
N THR A 674 -57.02 -35.92 -22.05
CA THR A 674 -56.90 -35.57 -23.52
C THR A 674 -56.50 -34.13 -23.92
N THR A 675 -55.72 -33.87 -24.99
CA THR A 675 -55.21 -34.73 -26.08
C THR A 675 -53.81 -34.30 -26.55
N THR A 676 -52.95 -35.23 -26.95
CA THR A 676 -51.90 -34.97 -27.95
C THR A 676 -51.71 -36.21 -28.81
N THR A 677 -51.63 -36.04 -30.14
CA THR A 677 -51.40 -37.12 -31.09
C THR A 677 -50.24 -36.75 -32.02
N THR A 678 -49.09 -37.38 -31.80
CA THR A 678 -48.35 -38.26 -32.75
C THR A 678 -48.56 -37.95 -34.25
N THR A 679 -47.53 -37.85 -35.09
CA THR A 679 -46.83 -39.02 -35.71
C THR A 679 -45.62 -38.50 -36.50
N THR A 680 -44.34 -38.85 -36.27
CA THR A 680 -43.60 -40.14 -36.31
C THR A 680 -43.11 -40.59 -37.71
N THR A 681 -41.82 -40.95 -37.84
CA THR A 681 -41.22 -41.96 -38.73
C THR A 681 -39.77 -42.19 -38.23
N THR A 682 -39.22 -43.35 -37.81
CA THR A 682 -39.44 -44.81 -37.99
C THR A 682 -38.58 -45.48 -39.06
N THR A 683 -37.69 -46.39 -38.65
CA THR A 683 -37.20 -47.59 -39.38
C THR A 683 -36.61 -48.57 -38.34
N SER A 684 -36.50 -49.88 -38.64
CA SER A 684 -36.17 -50.93 -37.65
C SER A 684 -35.35 -52.10 -38.21
N LYS A 685 -34.52 -52.74 -37.37
CA LYS A 685 -34.25 -54.20 -37.20
C LYS A 685 -33.10 -54.40 -36.17
N VAL A 686 -32.99 -55.40 -35.29
CA VAL A 686 -33.41 -56.83 -35.16
C VAL A 686 -32.36 -57.85 -35.69
N GLU A 687 -31.64 -58.52 -34.77
CA GLU A 687 -31.53 -60.00 -34.63
C GLU A 687 -30.76 -60.43 -33.34
N THR A 688 -30.67 -61.74 -33.07
CA THR A 688 -30.18 -62.45 -31.85
C THR A 688 -29.63 -63.85 -32.27
N PRO A 689 -29.23 -64.82 -31.40
CA PRO A 689 -28.56 -64.85 -30.07
C PRO A 689 -27.31 -65.81 -30.07
N ILE A 690 -26.77 -66.22 -28.89
CA ILE A 690 -26.38 -67.61 -28.47
C ILE A 690 -25.32 -67.65 -27.32
N GLU A 691 -25.80 -67.92 -26.09
CA GLU A 691 -25.53 -69.05 -25.15
C GLU A 691 -24.14 -69.73 -24.90
N THR A 692 -24.07 -70.42 -23.75
CA THR A 692 -23.03 -71.31 -23.14
C THR A 692 -21.84 -70.62 -22.43
N THR A 693 -21.44 -70.82 -21.14
CA THR A 693 -21.57 -71.81 -20.02
C THR A 693 -20.36 -72.76 -19.82
N ILE A 694 -19.72 -72.72 -18.64
CA ILE A 694 -19.39 -73.86 -17.72
C ILE A 694 -18.43 -73.42 -16.58
N ASP A 695 -18.96 -73.49 -15.35
CA ASP A 695 -18.49 -74.07 -14.06
C ASP A 695 -17.00 -74.06 -13.58
N GLU A 696 -16.85 -73.55 -12.35
CA GLU A 696 -16.25 -74.16 -11.12
C GLU A 696 -14.73 -74.43 -10.88
N GLU A 697 -14.38 -74.15 -9.60
CA GLU A 697 -13.40 -74.74 -8.66
C GLU A 697 -11.86 -74.41 -8.62
N GLU A 698 -11.51 -73.80 -7.47
CA GLU A 698 -10.45 -74.13 -6.49
C GLU A 698 -9.00 -73.57 -6.50
N THR A 699 -8.62 -73.16 -5.27
CA THR A 699 -7.30 -73.18 -4.58
C THR A 699 -6.24 -72.07 -4.74
N THR A 700 -5.96 -71.39 -3.60
CA THR A 700 -4.63 -70.96 -3.04
C THR A 700 -3.79 -69.92 -3.83
N ASP A 701 -3.10 -68.91 -3.27
CA ASP A 701 -2.66 -68.64 -1.90
C ASP A 701 -2.01 -67.22 -1.79
N LEU A 702 -1.98 -66.69 -0.57
CA LEU A 702 -0.97 -65.78 0.04
C LEU A 702 -0.90 -64.25 -0.26
N ILE A 703 -1.34 -63.49 0.77
CA ILE A 703 -0.65 -62.37 1.47
C ILE A 703 -0.65 -60.94 0.88
N GLU A 704 -1.11 -60.01 1.73
CA GLU A 704 -0.98 -58.55 1.64
C GLU A 704 0.43 -58.04 2.02
N PRO A 705 0.86 -56.88 1.49
CA PRO A 705 1.85 -56.03 2.14
C PRO A 705 1.19 -54.75 2.70
N THR A 706 0.89 -54.73 4.01
CA THR A 706 0.72 -53.48 4.76
C THR A 706 2.08 -52.98 5.26
N SER A 707 2.38 -51.69 5.11
CA SER A 707 3.63 -51.10 5.60
C SER A 707 3.44 -49.68 6.12
N THR A 708 3.40 -49.54 7.44
CA THR A 708 3.44 -48.26 8.15
C THR A 708 4.88 -47.76 8.25
N ILE A 709 5.10 -46.45 8.09
CA ILE A 709 6.41 -45.80 8.28
C ILE A 709 6.47 -45.21 9.69
N THR A 710 7.63 -45.30 10.36
CA THR A 710 7.88 -44.66 11.65
C THR A 710 9.32 -44.12 11.68
N PHE A 711 9.50 -42.95 12.29
CA PHE A 711 10.77 -42.22 12.32
C PHE A 711 11.83 -42.88 13.21
N ILE A 712 13.10 -42.56 12.95
CA ILE A 712 14.25 -42.86 13.80
C ILE A 712 15.10 -41.59 13.92
N GLU A 713 15.31 -41.13 15.16
CA GLU A 713 16.33 -40.12 15.49
C GLU A 713 17.73 -40.75 15.48
N LEU A 714 18.77 -39.94 15.26
CA LEU A 714 20.14 -40.28 15.68
C LEU A 714 20.90 -39.01 16.09
N THR A 715 21.66 -39.13 17.18
CA THR A 715 22.35 -38.02 17.86
C THR A 715 23.83 -37.92 17.47
N THR A 716 24.44 -36.76 17.74
CA THR A 716 25.88 -36.52 17.61
C THR A 716 26.42 -35.81 18.86
N GLU A 717 27.65 -36.13 19.27
CA GLU A 717 28.31 -35.51 20.43
C GLU A 717 29.83 -35.36 20.20
N ASN A 718 30.30 -34.12 20.35
CA ASN A 718 31.66 -33.57 20.60
C ASN A 718 32.95 -34.38 20.32
N VAL A 719 33.86 -33.79 19.53
CA VAL A 719 35.34 -33.81 19.71
C VAL A 719 35.91 -32.42 19.34
N GLU A 720 37.06 -32.04 19.92
CA GLU A 720 37.61 -30.66 19.97
C GLU A 720 38.58 -30.26 18.83
N THR A 721 38.63 -28.96 18.53
CA THR A 721 39.78 -28.10 18.12
C THR A 721 40.95 -28.63 17.25
N SER A 722 41.34 -27.88 16.20
CA SER A 722 42.45 -26.89 16.26
C SER A 722 42.92 -26.34 14.89
N MET A 723 43.64 -25.20 14.93
CA MET A 723 44.14 -24.34 13.84
C MET A 723 45.10 -25.00 12.81
N VAL A 724 45.10 -24.49 11.55
CA VAL A 724 46.30 -24.22 10.71
C VAL A 724 46.01 -22.98 9.82
N GLU A 725 47.05 -22.25 9.41
CA GLU A 725 47.03 -20.94 8.72
C GLU A 725 47.23 -21.00 7.18
N GLU A 726 47.06 -19.83 6.54
CA GLU A 726 47.69 -19.30 5.29
C GLU A 726 48.04 -20.21 4.08
N THR A 727 47.54 -19.84 2.88
CA THR A 727 48.29 -19.03 1.87
C THR A 727 47.52 -18.89 0.54
N THR A 728 47.79 -17.82 -0.24
CA THR A 728 47.31 -17.61 -1.63
C THR A 728 48.39 -17.96 -2.67
N PRO A 729 48.07 -18.14 -3.97
CA PRO A 729 48.00 -17.01 -4.94
C PRO A 729 46.77 -17.09 -5.91
N VAL A 730 46.10 -16.02 -6.36
CA VAL A 730 46.45 -14.75 -7.09
C VAL A 730 46.46 -14.91 -8.64
N VAL A 731 45.83 -13.94 -9.34
CA VAL A 731 45.59 -13.77 -10.80
C VAL A 731 44.53 -14.72 -11.42
N ASP A 732 43.45 -14.34 -12.13
CA ASP A 732 42.77 -13.09 -12.59
C ASP A 732 42.56 -12.99 -14.13
N SER A 733 41.41 -12.39 -14.50
CA SER A 733 40.88 -11.84 -15.76
C SER A 733 41.47 -12.20 -17.15
N THR A 734 40.58 -12.52 -18.11
CA THR A 734 40.15 -11.60 -19.21
C THR A 734 39.24 -12.29 -20.24
N GLU A 735 38.52 -11.51 -21.05
CA GLU A 735 37.38 -11.96 -21.87
C GLU A 735 37.65 -12.16 -23.38
N THR A 736 36.76 -12.94 -23.99
CA THR A 736 36.11 -12.77 -25.30
C THR A 736 36.71 -11.77 -26.30
N ILE A 737 37.08 -12.26 -27.50
CA ILE A 737 36.97 -11.48 -28.75
C ILE A 737 36.28 -12.30 -29.85
N ILE A 738 35.30 -11.64 -30.47
CA ILE A 738 34.46 -12.02 -31.61
C ILE A 738 35.27 -12.57 -32.80
N THR A 739 34.67 -13.50 -33.57
CA THR A 739 35.08 -13.76 -34.97
C THR A 739 33.86 -13.78 -35.89
N THR A 740 33.80 -12.81 -36.80
CA THR A 740 32.72 -12.64 -37.78
C THR A 740 32.78 -13.69 -38.89
N VAL A 741 31.63 -14.27 -39.27
CA VAL A 741 31.52 -15.19 -40.41
C VAL A 741 30.49 -14.67 -41.41
N PHE A 742 30.93 -14.38 -42.64
CA PHE A 742 30.05 -14.06 -43.76
C PHE A 742 29.46 -15.33 -44.38
N ILE A 743 28.16 -15.30 -44.72
CA ILE A 743 27.51 -16.25 -45.63
C ILE A 743 26.65 -15.44 -46.61
N GLU A 744 26.69 -15.80 -47.90
CA GLU A 744 26.08 -15.04 -49.00
C GLU A 744 24.57 -15.33 -49.20
N GLU A 745 23.86 -14.41 -49.86
CA GLU A 745 22.44 -14.54 -50.20
C GLU A 745 22.15 -15.64 -51.24
N THR A 746 21.02 -16.34 -51.10
CA THR A 746 20.27 -16.87 -52.25
C THR A 746 18.77 -16.68 -52.08
N THR A 747 18.15 -15.88 -52.94
CA THR A 747 16.68 -15.75 -53.02
C THR A 747 16.05 -16.87 -53.86
N PRO A 748 14.75 -17.13 -53.66
CA PRO A 748 13.86 -17.10 -54.82
C PRO A 748 12.54 -16.35 -54.56
N VAL A 749 12.01 -15.72 -55.62
CA VAL A 749 10.72 -15.02 -55.62
C VAL A 749 9.60 -15.94 -56.13
N VAL A 750 8.51 -16.08 -55.36
CA VAL A 750 7.19 -16.52 -55.83
C VAL A 750 6.12 -15.68 -55.12
N ASP A 751 5.01 -15.40 -55.83
CA ASP A 751 3.91 -14.50 -55.44
C ASP A 751 2.65 -15.30 -55.01
N SER A 752 1.63 -14.57 -54.53
CA SER A 752 0.21 -14.91 -54.42
C SER A 752 -0.34 -15.63 -53.16
N THR A 753 -0.94 -14.80 -52.29
CA THR A 753 -2.33 -14.87 -51.77
C THR A 753 -2.82 -15.93 -50.75
N GLU A 754 -3.74 -15.42 -49.91
CA GLU A 754 -4.78 -16.06 -49.08
C GLU A 754 -4.43 -16.61 -47.68
N THR A 755 -5.21 -16.10 -46.72
CA THR A 755 -5.12 -16.38 -45.27
C THR A 755 -6.03 -17.53 -44.88
N ILE A 756 -5.47 -18.60 -44.31
CA ILE A 756 -6.22 -19.52 -43.44
C ILE A 756 -5.36 -19.82 -42.22
N ILE A 757 -5.71 -19.22 -41.08
CA ILE A 757 -5.20 -19.67 -39.77
C ILE A 757 -6.10 -20.82 -39.33
N THR A 758 -5.52 -21.99 -39.05
CA THR A 758 -6.20 -23.11 -38.42
C THR A 758 -5.26 -23.72 -37.38
N THR A 759 -5.54 -23.42 -36.11
CA THR A 759 -4.72 -23.85 -34.98
C THR A 759 -4.90 -25.36 -34.75
N VAL A 760 -3.80 -26.11 -34.80
CA VAL A 760 -3.77 -27.54 -34.44
C VAL A 760 -2.54 -27.78 -33.57
N PHE A 761 -2.74 -28.34 -32.38
CA PHE A 761 -1.68 -28.76 -31.47
C PHE A 761 -1.10 -30.12 -31.91
N ILE A 762 0.23 -30.28 -31.85
CA ILE A 762 0.95 -31.56 -31.81
C ILE A 762 2.16 -31.37 -30.87
N GLU A 763 2.50 -32.39 -30.09
CA GLU A 763 3.52 -32.38 -29.03
C GLU A 763 4.84 -33.09 -29.44
N GLU A 764 5.79 -33.09 -28.49
CA GLU A 764 6.88 -34.06 -28.26
C GLU A 764 8.21 -34.05 -29.07
N THR A 765 9.28 -33.67 -28.33
CA THR A 765 10.64 -34.30 -28.29
C THR A 765 11.60 -34.14 -29.50
N SER A 766 12.89 -33.85 -29.30
CA SER A 766 13.87 -34.71 -28.62
C SER A 766 15.26 -34.05 -28.51
N THR A 767 16.14 -34.55 -27.62
CA THR A 767 17.51 -34.05 -27.36
C THR A 767 18.62 -34.86 -28.06
N ILE A 768 19.77 -34.21 -28.30
CA ILE A 768 21.01 -34.84 -28.80
C ILE A 768 22.22 -34.28 -28.04
N THR A 769 23.18 -35.15 -27.67
CA THR A 769 24.40 -34.81 -26.91
C THR A 769 25.65 -35.35 -27.64
N ILE A 770 26.77 -34.61 -27.64
CA ILE A 770 28.06 -35.06 -28.19
C ILE A 770 29.24 -34.52 -27.37
N ASP A 771 30.05 -35.42 -26.80
CA ASP A 771 31.39 -35.17 -26.23
C ASP A 771 32.51 -35.62 -27.21
N ILE A 772 33.66 -34.92 -27.27
CA ILE A 772 35.03 -35.50 -27.49
C ILE A 772 36.12 -34.62 -26.82
N GLU A 773 37.16 -35.24 -26.25
CA GLU A 773 38.33 -34.67 -25.54
C GLU A 773 39.53 -34.20 -26.43
N PRO A 774 40.58 -33.53 -25.87
CA PRO A 774 41.57 -32.71 -26.63
C PRO A 774 42.98 -33.34 -26.82
N THR A 775 43.92 -32.66 -27.54
CA THR A 775 45.40 -32.95 -27.47
C THR A 775 46.38 -31.86 -28.01
N THR A 776 47.26 -31.36 -27.11
CA THR A 776 48.72 -31.03 -27.26
C THR A 776 49.35 -30.04 -28.29
N THR A 777 49.85 -28.89 -27.77
CA THR A 777 51.28 -28.43 -27.67
C THR A 777 52.18 -28.12 -28.91
N ILE A 778 52.89 -26.95 -28.93
CA ILE A 778 54.39 -26.75 -29.05
C ILE A 778 54.89 -25.29 -29.37
N VAL A 779 55.68 -24.70 -28.43
CA VAL A 779 56.90 -23.81 -28.54
C VAL A 779 56.89 -22.30 -28.99
N HIS A 780 57.57 -21.48 -28.15
CA HIS A 780 58.38 -20.20 -28.27
C HIS A 780 58.49 -19.41 -29.61
N GLU A 781 58.81 -18.09 -29.66
CA GLU A 781 59.90 -17.30 -29.00
C GLU A 781 59.55 -15.82 -28.61
N GLU A 782 60.53 -15.10 -28.03
CA GLU A 782 60.42 -13.79 -27.33
C GLU A 782 60.83 -12.55 -28.20
N SER A 783 60.39 -11.32 -27.83
CA SER A 783 61.30 -10.15 -27.68
C SER A 783 60.66 -8.86 -27.09
N THR A 784 61.01 -8.53 -25.84
CA THR A 784 61.19 -7.21 -25.16
C THR A 784 60.94 -5.86 -25.89
N ILE A 785 60.34 -4.86 -25.19
CA ILE A 785 60.79 -3.45 -24.96
C ILE A 785 59.67 -2.55 -24.33
N VAL A 786 59.87 -1.42 -23.59
CA VAL A 786 60.73 -1.10 -22.41
C VAL A 786 60.49 0.37 -21.89
N PHE A 787 59.89 0.54 -20.69
CA PHE A 787 59.92 1.73 -19.75
C PHE A 787 59.44 3.14 -20.24
N PRO A 788 59.28 4.20 -19.38
CA PRO A 788 59.54 4.32 -17.92
C PRO A 788 58.44 4.97 -17.02
N GLU A 789 58.62 4.85 -15.69
CA GLU A 789 58.00 5.66 -14.61
C GLU A 789 58.98 6.73 -14.04
N PRO A 790 58.54 7.55 -13.05
CA PRO A 790 59.44 8.18 -12.07
C PRO A 790 59.01 8.07 -10.58
N THR A 791 59.41 6.99 -9.89
CA THR A 791 60.21 6.99 -8.62
C THR A 791 59.90 8.01 -7.49
N THR A 792 59.33 7.60 -6.32
CA THR A 792 60.00 7.18 -5.02
C THR A 792 60.51 8.33 -4.10
N THR A 793 60.63 8.28 -2.75
CA THR A 793 60.52 7.27 -1.64
C THR A 793 60.60 7.96 -0.24
N VAL A 794 60.69 7.19 0.87
CA VAL A 794 61.26 7.49 2.23
C VAL A 794 60.25 7.95 3.32
N ASP A 795 60.13 7.35 4.51
CA ASP A 795 60.64 6.06 5.09
C ASP A 795 59.80 5.61 6.33
N GLU A 796 59.92 4.32 6.69
CA GLU A 796 59.91 3.57 7.99
C GLU A 796 59.48 4.26 9.34
N GLN A 797 58.97 3.59 10.40
CA GLN A 797 58.88 2.15 10.80
C GLN A 797 57.92 1.90 12.01
N GLU A 798 57.35 0.67 12.13
CA GLU A 798 57.05 -0.12 13.38
C GLU A 798 56.15 0.44 14.54
N THR A 799 55.53 -0.33 15.47
CA THR A 799 55.53 -1.77 15.87
C THR A 799 54.14 -2.31 16.33
N GLU A 800 53.87 -3.60 16.07
CA GLU A 800 53.21 -4.65 16.92
C GLU A 800 51.89 -4.45 17.73
N ALA A 801 51.20 -5.57 17.98
CA ALA A 801 50.00 -5.70 18.83
C ALA A 801 50.01 -7.02 19.65
N THR A 802 49.32 -7.10 20.82
CA THR A 802 49.02 -8.39 21.49
C THR A 802 47.81 -8.35 22.44
N THR A 803 47.07 -9.47 22.48
CA THR A 803 45.84 -9.78 23.26
C THR A 803 46.09 -10.17 24.73
N ILE A 804 45.13 -9.91 25.66
CA ILE A 804 44.92 -10.67 26.93
C ILE A 804 43.41 -10.87 27.21
N VAL A 805 43.06 -11.92 27.97
CA VAL A 805 41.72 -12.46 28.30
C VAL A 805 41.15 -11.92 29.64
N SER A 806 39.85 -12.09 29.90
CA SER A 806 39.13 -11.81 31.18
C SER A 806 39.42 -12.87 32.28
N ILE A 807 38.82 -13.01 33.47
CA ILE A 807 37.51 -12.71 34.15
C ILE A 807 37.75 -12.81 35.70
N PRO A 808 36.78 -12.81 36.68
CA PRO A 808 35.35 -12.37 36.78
C PRO A 808 35.07 -11.55 38.10
N THR A 809 33.83 -11.60 38.65
CA THR A 809 33.39 -11.51 40.09
C THR A 809 32.65 -10.27 40.69
N THR A 810 31.31 -10.39 40.78
CA THR A 810 30.41 -10.23 41.97
C THR A 810 30.30 -8.95 42.83
N THR A 811 29.11 -8.32 42.78
CA THR A 811 28.18 -7.87 43.86
C THR A 811 28.68 -7.39 45.25
N VAL A 812 28.10 -6.27 45.74
CA VAL A 812 27.43 -6.15 47.08
C VAL A 812 26.60 -4.84 47.18
N ASP A 813 25.60 -4.80 48.07
CA ASP A 813 24.65 -3.70 48.35
C ASP A 813 25.27 -2.40 48.94
N GLY A 814 24.51 -1.28 48.98
CA GLY A 814 25.00 -0.03 49.61
C GLY A 814 24.06 1.20 49.69
N GLN A 815 22.89 1.05 50.32
CA GLN A 815 21.95 2.08 50.83
C GLN A 815 22.38 3.58 50.98
N GLU A 816 21.46 4.46 50.56
CA GLU A 816 20.90 5.64 51.30
C GLU A 816 21.62 7.01 51.53
N THR A 817 20.75 8.04 51.46
CA THR A 817 20.66 9.30 52.26
C THR A 817 21.37 10.62 51.88
N GLU A 818 20.48 11.62 51.74
CA GLU A 818 20.50 13.02 52.22
C GLU A 818 21.42 14.11 51.64
N ALA A 819 20.73 15.22 51.36
CA ALA A 819 21.21 16.52 50.92
C ALA A 819 22.02 17.29 51.98
N THR A 820 22.63 18.42 51.59
CA THR A 820 22.35 19.76 52.18
C THR A 820 23.07 20.88 51.43
N THR A 821 22.37 22.01 51.26
CA THR A 821 22.81 23.30 50.66
C THR A 821 23.91 24.02 51.48
N ILE A 822 24.77 24.85 50.85
CA ILE A 822 25.17 26.18 51.41
C ILE A 822 25.93 27.09 50.39
N VAL A 823 25.26 28.18 50.01
CA VAL A 823 25.71 29.61 49.92
C VAL A 823 27.21 29.95 49.75
N SER A 824 27.56 30.73 48.71
CA SER A 824 28.08 32.11 48.88
C SER A 824 28.25 32.93 47.56
N ILE A 825 27.87 34.21 47.62
CA ILE A 825 28.25 35.31 46.71
C ILE A 825 29.28 36.20 47.46
N PRO A 826 30.00 37.16 46.84
CA PRO A 826 29.56 38.57 47.03
C PRO A 826 29.99 39.64 45.97
N THR A 827 29.06 40.57 45.63
CA THR A 827 29.25 42.07 45.50
C THR A 827 30.16 42.66 44.38
N THR A 828 30.07 43.93 43.89
CA THR A 828 29.25 45.19 44.05
C THR A 828 29.69 46.18 42.93
N THR A 829 28.98 47.20 42.42
CA THR A 829 27.56 47.66 42.37
C THR A 829 27.38 48.38 40.99
N VAL A 830 26.88 49.60 40.67
CA VAL A 830 26.19 50.82 41.22
C VAL A 830 25.80 51.61 39.93
N ASP A 831 24.75 52.43 39.70
CA ASP A 831 23.40 52.78 40.23
C ASP A 831 22.69 53.51 39.03
N GLY A 832 21.38 53.84 38.95
CA GLY A 832 20.22 53.74 39.85
C GLY A 832 19.03 54.62 39.35
N GLN A 833 17.91 54.63 40.09
CA GLN A 833 16.68 55.47 39.95
C GLN A 833 15.75 55.17 38.73
N GLU A 834 14.46 54.79 38.89
CA GLU A 834 13.21 55.56 39.24
C GLU A 834 12.64 56.39 38.05
N THR A 835 11.33 56.50 37.72
CA THR A 835 10.03 55.97 38.25
C THR A 835 8.88 56.20 37.23
N GLU A 836 7.80 55.38 37.31
CA GLU A 836 6.35 55.62 37.05
C GLU A 836 5.76 56.48 35.87
N ALA A 837 4.52 56.09 35.49
CA ALA A 837 3.35 56.93 35.11
C ALA A 837 3.05 57.35 33.62
N THR A 838 2.05 56.64 33.04
CA THR A 838 0.76 57.10 32.43
C THR A 838 0.61 58.23 31.38
N GLU A 839 -0.45 58.08 30.57
CA GLU A 839 -1.14 59.06 29.68
C GLU A 839 -0.36 59.45 28.39
N SER A 840 -0.95 59.34 27.19
CA SER A 840 -1.96 60.20 26.52
C SER A 840 -1.37 61.54 26.01
N SER A 841 -1.80 62.11 24.88
CA SER A 841 -2.65 61.63 23.76
C SER A 841 -2.55 62.63 22.58
N ASP A 842 -3.29 62.36 21.50
CA ASP A 842 -3.88 63.33 20.56
C ASP A 842 -3.03 64.13 19.53
N ASP A 843 -3.58 64.10 18.31
CA ASP A 843 -3.82 65.20 17.36
C ASP A 843 -2.77 65.75 16.36
N ASP A 844 -3.36 65.99 15.18
CA ASP A 844 -3.15 67.08 14.21
C ASP A 844 -1.86 67.19 13.38
N SER A 845 -1.92 67.52 12.08
CA SER A 845 -2.97 67.46 11.04
C SER A 845 -2.40 68.03 9.73
N SER A 846 -3.10 67.80 8.61
CA SER A 846 -3.23 68.74 7.46
C SER A 846 -2.00 69.09 6.56
N SER A 847 -2.16 69.49 5.30
CA SER A 847 -3.21 69.22 4.29
C SER A 847 -2.83 69.78 2.89
N ASP A 848 -3.66 69.45 1.89
CA ASP A 848 -4.12 70.28 0.74
C ASP A 848 -3.21 70.64 -0.47
N ASP A 849 -3.93 71.14 -1.49
CA ASP A 849 -3.59 71.80 -2.77
C ASP A 849 -3.00 70.91 -3.90
N GLU A 850 -3.74 70.57 -4.98
CA GLU A 850 -4.36 71.37 -6.08
C GLU A 850 -3.38 71.67 -7.25
N ASP A 851 -3.75 71.73 -8.55
CA ASP A 851 -4.91 71.28 -9.35
C ASP A 851 -4.54 71.43 -10.87
N GLU A 852 -5.53 71.35 -11.77
CA GLU A 852 -5.61 71.83 -13.18
C GLU A 852 -5.61 70.79 -14.32
N THR A 853 -6.22 71.20 -15.44
CA THR A 853 -6.84 70.36 -16.49
C THR A 853 -6.57 70.90 -17.90
N MET A 854 -6.88 70.13 -18.98
CA MET A 854 -7.70 70.58 -20.14
C MET A 854 -7.70 69.67 -21.41
N ASP A 855 -8.91 69.27 -21.82
CA ASP A 855 -9.55 69.36 -23.16
C ASP A 855 -8.97 68.82 -24.51
N ILE A 856 -9.76 67.91 -25.10
CA ILE A 856 -10.43 67.98 -26.44
C ILE A 856 -9.59 68.07 -27.76
N SER A 857 -9.72 67.07 -28.67
CA SER A 857 -10.52 67.18 -29.94
C SER A 857 -10.44 66.00 -30.94
N ASP A 858 -11.60 65.74 -31.58
CA ASP A 858 -11.89 65.41 -32.99
C ASP A 858 -11.56 64.06 -33.72
N LEU A 859 -12.65 63.30 -33.92
CA LEU A 859 -13.24 62.87 -35.22
C LEU A 859 -12.43 61.98 -36.22
N ARG A 860 -12.98 60.78 -36.53
CA ARG A 860 -13.89 60.62 -37.70
C ARG A 860 -14.69 59.32 -37.84
N GLU A 861 -15.77 59.48 -38.59
CA GLU A 861 -16.95 58.64 -38.84
C GLU A 861 -16.83 57.50 -39.88
N ILE A 862 -17.63 56.43 -39.68
CA ILE A 862 -18.62 55.80 -40.59
C ILE A 862 -18.21 55.39 -42.03
N THR A 863 -18.39 54.09 -42.37
CA THR A 863 -19.39 53.64 -43.38
C THR A 863 -19.69 52.13 -43.33
N GLU A 864 -20.93 51.78 -43.69
CA GLU A 864 -21.43 50.40 -43.94
C GLU A 864 -20.88 49.84 -45.29
N HIS A 865 -21.07 48.59 -45.72
CA HIS A 865 -22.36 47.92 -45.99
C HIS A 865 -22.18 46.44 -46.44
N ASP A 866 -23.21 45.61 -46.21
CA ASP A 866 -23.83 44.59 -47.10
C ASP A 866 -22.97 43.51 -47.81
N SER A 867 -23.41 42.25 -47.98
CA SER A 867 -24.67 41.57 -47.63
C SER A 867 -24.64 40.07 -47.98
N VAL A 868 -25.48 39.27 -47.30
CA VAL A 868 -26.34 38.18 -47.86
C VAL A 868 -25.71 37.08 -48.75
N GLU A 869 -25.71 35.83 -48.27
CA GLU A 869 -26.62 34.73 -48.72
C GLU A 869 -26.49 33.47 -47.83
N GLU A 870 -27.57 33.12 -47.12
CA GLU A 870 -28.00 31.73 -46.92
C GLU A 870 -28.92 31.37 -48.11
N PRO A 871 -29.11 30.10 -48.56
CA PRO A 871 -29.76 29.09 -47.71
C PRO A 871 -29.57 27.58 -48.05
N THR A 872 -30.39 26.74 -47.40
CA THR A 872 -30.93 25.41 -47.78
C THR A 872 -30.26 24.10 -47.36
N SER A 873 -31.15 23.17 -47.01
CA SER A 873 -30.94 21.87 -46.39
C SER A 873 -30.90 20.70 -47.38
N SER A 874 -30.49 19.53 -46.89
CA SER A 874 -30.98 18.24 -47.41
C SER A 874 -31.16 17.24 -46.26
N ILE A 875 -31.83 16.12 -46.52
CA ILE A 875 -32.55 15.31 -45.53
C ILE A 875 -32.15 13.83 -45.60
N VAL A 876 -31.77 13.25 -44.45
CA VAL A 876 -31.99 11.87 -43.95
C VAL A 876 -31.68 10.69 -44.91
N PRO A 877 -30.83 9.74 -44.47
CA PRO A 877 -31.37 8.47 -43.98
C PRO A 877 -30.86 8.07 -42.59
N GLU A 878 -31.79 7.62 -41.74
CA GLU A 878 -31.46 6.89 -40.51
C GLU A 878 -30.80 5.53 -40.85
N ARG A 879 -29.90 5.08 -39.97
CA ARG A 879 -29.56 3.65 -39.87
C ARG A 879 -29.53 3.24 -38.40
N THR A 880 -30.62 2.59 -37.98
CA THR A 880 -30.68 1.86 -36.72
C THR A 880 -29.53 0.85 -36.65
N ARG A 881 -28.74 0.88 -35.57
CA ARG A 881 -27.75 -0.16 -35.26
C ARG A 881 -28.10 -0.77 -33.90
N THR A 882 -28.51 -2.03 -33.92
CA THR A 882 -28.65 -2.85 -32.72
C THR A 882 -27.29 -3.00 -32.05
N ILE A 883 -27.17 -2.61 -30.78
CA ILE A 883 -26.00 -2.90 -29.96
C ILE A 883 -26.25 -4.23 -29.24
N THR A 884 -25.46 -5.24 -29.57
CA THR A 884 -25.42 -6.50 -28.80
C THR A 884 -24.48 -6.30 -27.62
N ILE A 885 -25.03 -6.10 -26.42
CA ILE A 885 -24.22 -6.05 -25.20
C ILE A 885 -23.89 -7.49 -24.79
N THR A 886 -22.65 -7.92 -25.01
CA THR A 886 -22.11 -9.12 -24.37
C THR A 886 -21.79 -8.80 -22.92
N SER A 887 -22.60 -9.34 -22.00
CA SER A 887 -22.32 -9.25 -20.56
C SER A 887 -20.94 -9.83 -20.26
N THR A 888 -20.05 -8.99 -19.74
CA THR A 888 -18.71 -9.38 -19.27
C THR A 888 -18.71 -9.19 -17.75
N SER A 889 -18.17 -10.17 -17.02
CA SER A 889 -18.31 -10.31 -15.57
C SER A 889 -18.09 -9.00 -14.79
N ILE A 890 -19.12 -8.57 -14.06
CA ILE A 890 -18.98 -7.58 -12.99
C ILE A 890 -18.21 -8.27 -11.84
N ARG A 891 -16.96 -7.89 -11.65
CA ARG A 891 -16.23 -8.23 -10.41
C ARG A 891 -16.68 -7.27 -9.29
N PRO A 892 -17.02 -7.77 -8.09
CA PRO A 892 -17.21 -6.90 -6.95
C PRO A 892 -15.87 -6.29 -6.52
N ILE A 893 -15.81 -4.97 -6.41
CA ILE A 893 -14.67 -4.28 -5.79
C ILE A 893 -14.88 -4.35 -4.28
N ILE A 894 -14.11 -5.21 -3.60
CA ILE A 894 -14.08 -5.23 -2.15
C ILE A 894 -13.22 -4.06 -1.68
N LEU A 895 -13.88 -3.00 -1.19
CA LEU A 895 -13.22 -1.90 -0.50
C LEU A 895 -12.87 -2.33 0.94
N PRO A 896 -11.69 -1.95 1.48
CA PRO A 896 -11.37 -2.21 2.88
C PRO A 896 -12.28 -1.35 3.78
N THR A 897 -13.17 -1.99 4.53
CA THR A 897 -14.16 -1.30 5.36
C THR A 897 -13.54 -0.72 6.63
N ASN A 898 -13.33 0.60 6.62
CA ASN A 898 -13.39 1.45 7.79
C ASN A 898 -13.95 2.81 7.35
N ILE A 899 -14.73 3.46 8.23
CA ILE A 899 -15.61 4.62 7.95
C ILE A 899 -16.96 4.21 7.28
N ILE A 900 -18.01 4.98 7.56
CA ILE A 900 -19.43 4.84 7.16
C ILE A 900 -20.26 3.77 7.91
N ASN A 901 -20.73 4.18 9.09
CA ASN A 901 -22.13 4.06 9.53
C ASN A 901 -22.38 5.24 10.50
N PRO A 902 -23.59 5.82 10.63
CA PRO A 902 -24.89 5.17 10.49
C PRO A 902 -25.79 5.71 9.36
N ILE A 903 -26.72 4.86 8.88
CA ILE A 903 -28.19 5.04 8.94
C ILE A 903 -28.84 3.81 8.28
N ILE A 904 -29.21 2.82 9.08
CA ILE A 904 -30.30 1.87 8.77
C ILE A 904 -31.11 1.68 10.05
N SER A 905 -32.31 2.24 10.05
CA SER A 905 -33.36 2.02 11.05
C SER A 905 -34.69 2.34 10.35
N ILE A 906 -35.75 1.60 10.67
CA ILE A 906 -37.04 1.59 9.96
C ILE A 906 -36.93 0.94 8.56
N ILE A 907 -37.09 -0.38 8.53
CA ILE A 907 -37.85 -1.05 7.48
C ILE A 907 -39.07 -1.65 8.19
N ASP A 908 -40.27 -1.28 7.79
CA ASP A 908 -41.46 -2.14 7.83
C ASP A 908 -42.56 -1.52 6.95
N GLU A 909 -43.36 -2.39 6.31
CA GLU A 909 -44.53 -2.12 5.48
C GLU A 909 -44.42 -1.08 4.32
N ILE A 910 -44.34 -1.58 3.08
CA ILE A 910 -45.20 -1.16 1.95
C ILE A 910 -45.05 -2.17 0.80
N GLU A 911 -46.16 -2.65 0.25
CA GLU A 911 -46.19 -3.40 -1.03
C GLU A 911 -46.06 -2.42 -2.20
N ILE A 912 -45.16 -2.68 -3.16
CA ILE A 912 -45.05 -1.89 -4.39
C ILE A 912 -45.54 -2.74 -5.58
N SER A 913 -46.65 -2.30 -6.17
CA SER A 913 -47.10 -2.70 -7.51
C SER A 913 -46.52 -1.76 -8.58
N ASP A 914 -46.57 -2.19 -9.84
CA ASP A 914 -46.01 -1.46 -10.98
C ASP A 914 -46.63 -0.05 -11.26
N ASP A 915 -45.90 0.69 -12.11
CA ASP A 915 -46.25 1.90 -12.89
C ASP A 915 -46.11 3.33 -12.29
N GLU A 916 -45.79 4.25 -13.23
CA GLU A 916 -45.70 5.72 -13.21
C GLU A 916 -44.44 6.45 -12.64
N GLU A 917 -44.07 7.54 -13.31
CA GLU A 917 -42.90 8.39 -13.05
C GLU A 917 -43.17 9.44 -11.96
N VAL A 918 -42.20 9.73 -11.09
CA VAL A 918 -42.26 10.87 -10.16
C VAL A 918 -40.96 11.68 -10.18
N THR A 919 -41.03 12.89 -10.74
CA THR A 919 -39.99 13.92 -10.58
C THR A 919 -40.15 14.63 -9.24
N VAL A 920 -39.08 14.75 -8.45
CA VAL A 920 -39.08 15.53 -7.20
C VAL A 920 -38.11 16.70 -7.32
N SER A 921 -38.62 17.91 -7.11
CA SER A 921 -37.83 19.15 -6.96
C SER A 921 -37.91 19.64 -5.51
N ALA A 922 -36.77 19.84 -4.86
CA ALA A 922 -36.71 20.39 -3.51
C ALA A 922 -36.31 21.88 -3.54
N THR A 923 -37.14 22.74 -2.96
CA THR A 923 -36.81 24.13 -2.61
C THR A 923 -36.49 24.22 -1.13
N VAL A 924 -35.45 24.97 -0.77
CA VAL A 924 -35.14 25.31 0.63
C VAL A 924 -35.66 26.73 0.90
N GLU A 925 -36.37 26.93 2.00
CA GLU A 925 -36.76 28.26 2.50
C GLU A 925 -35.71 28.75 3.51
N GLU A 926 -35.34 30.03 3.41
CA GLU A 926 -34.47 30.73 4.36
C GLU A 926 -35.25 31.15 5.62
N ALA A 927 -34.56 31.32 6.75
CA ALA A 927 -35.14 31.84 7.99
C ALA A 927 -34.14 32.74 8.75
N ASP A 928 -34.31 34.06 8.63
CA ASP A 928 -33.50 35.06 9.34
C ASP A 928 -33.78 35.11 10.86
N SER A 929 -32.74 35.38 11.66
CA SER A 929 -32.91 36.09 12.94
C SER A 929 -31.64 36.83 13.41
N ASP A 930 -31.67 38.16 13.36
CA ASP A 930 -30.90 39.11 14.19
C ASP A 930 -31.01 38.80 15.71
N SER A 931 -30.12 39.21 16.64
CA SER A 931 -28.76 39.81 16.57
C SER A 931 -28.17 39.98 18.00
N SER A 932 -26.97 40.58 18.11
CA SER A 932 -26.36 41.29 19.26
C SER A 932 -25.49 40.57 20.33
N ASP A 933 -24.26 41.09 20.43
CA ASP A 933 -23.44 41.46 21.61
C ASP A 933 -22.71 40.46 22.56
N SER A 934 -21.37 40.56 22.49
CA SER A 934 -20.40 40.75 23.60
C SER A 934 -19.60 39.59 24.25
N GLU A 935 -18.26 39.72 24.11
CA GLU A 935 -17.14 39.48 25.06
C GLU A 935 -16.77 38.07 25.63
N SER A 936 -15.49 37.73 25.38
CA SER A 936 -14.49 37.10 26.29
C SER A 936 -14.32 35.56 26.45
N ASP A 937 -13.07 35.15 26.24
CA ASP A 937 -12.21 34.18 26.95
C ASP A 937 -12.37 32.63 26.93
N GLU A 938 -11.24 31.99 26.55
CA GLU A 938 -10.65 30.68 26.95
C GLU A 938 -11.29 29.31 26.55
N GLY A 939 -10.42 28.33 26.25
CA GLY A 939 -10.71 26.93 25.88
C GLY A 939 -10.84 26.71 24.36
N GLU A 940 -9.90 26.11 23.61
CA GLU A 940 -9.10 24.88 23.81
C GLU A 940 -9.91 23.60 24.10
N GLU A 941 -10.51 23.02 23.05
CA GLU A 941 -10.68 21.56 22.92
C GLU A 941 -10.77 21.16 21.42
N PHE A 942 -10.09 20.08 21.01
CA PHE A 942 -10.10 19.52 19.65
C PHE A 942 -10.85 18.17 19.65
N VAL A 943 -11.45 17.80 18.50
CA VAL A 943 -12.14 16.52 18.25
C VAL A 943 -11.71 15.96 16.90
#